data_AF-A0A957RW98-F1
#
_entry.id   AF-A0A957RW98-F1
#
_cell.length_a   1.000
_cell.length_b   1.000
_cell.length_c   1.000
_cell.angle_alpha   90.00
_cell.angle_beta   90.00
_cell.angle_gamma   90.00
#
_symmetry.space_group_name_H-M   'P 1'
#
loop_
_entity.id
_entity.type
_entity.pdbx_description
1 polymer ?
#
loop_
_entity_poly.entity_id
_entity_poly.type
_entity_poly.pdbx_seq_one_letter_code
_entity_poly.pdbx_strand_id
1 'polypeptide(L)'
;MAALLLSIAQPAMAQDAAAEAPAGHGIRFDAPPYAIDGPYGVGVRYFSIPAENEDDRDLTVSVWYPAVTTQAVENAVVYELQFEPGELPPFSTLGHALLDGPPDVADAPYPLVVYSHAHWSMGQELPYLVEHLASRGFVVISTDHEDNWSTDLGPMAFETMIRRPQEVTRQIDFAEALSAPGGDLDGMIDTKKTGIAGFSMGGVTAMAAAGAQMDLAGLRDWCAANPALVEENSWACIDILDHEAEMAAFAGLDEVPSELWPSAKDERIAAAARLSGSLFMFGSDGMAPIDVPVLLMHGGGEEISDPGLEVGDPYESAGSQRKAELVLDLANHMVFWSSCADSPSMVDIGFPMFCTDPVWDMDRAHDLINHFTTAFFEAELKGNAEAASALAAENVAFPGIKYEATGYGESAGAQIQSEKGYADVNGTHLYFEMAGEGEPVVFIHGLGWDTRDWNYQFTELAKNYQVVRYDMRGFGKSDMPTDQPYAHADDLKVLLEFLGIESAHVFGHSFGGEIAINFALAYPKMVRSLVLIEPDIQGARDLPALTPEEEASFAAVFTALEKEDNAGAALAIVDMHPLVTVAKGVPDARELILSAFTDYQWFQFLNEDPVVQPEIASAERIGEITVPTLLVVGDSTTEYQKIEVDRLVEGLPNAEKVVFANSDHFPHVLYPDKFNTLVRDFMAAVGADLESQSTQLDVDIVTQIDTMIEETLARTDVPGLAIAVVKDGEVAYAKGYGTTSLDGGAPVTDQTVFQWCETSMALTTMAVMKLADEGKLDLDKPIVDYVPYFHLADERYKEITTGQILAQVAGIPDSGAAMADWETFMPQYDGAALERWVRNDLAAKGLLFAPGEGWEYSDLAYALLGSVIEAASGQPYEAYMTEHFFAPLGMAKSTFLLEDVDKTLLASPHVPDAEGVTAVTKAQPYHRPFAAANNLFANVADMAKLAQFSLNRGELNGVRILPESAFDTMWTATTPTPFADFPFGLIHPSMLMLEWGNGWFLGDIAGHPAPNTGGGEHGYLAQMFLVPDANLGVVAVGNRLATDEYYAADIAADILGMLLEK
;
A
#
# COMPACT_ATOMS: atom_id res chain seq x y z
N MET A 1 -24.24 54.68 11.57
CA MET A 1 -23.10 55.25 12.36
C MET A 1 -21.94 55.67 11.43
N ALA A 2 -22.24 56.23 10.25
CA ALA A 2 -21.33 56.34 9.10
C ALA A 2 -20.51 57.65 9.00
N ALA A 3 -20.49 58.48 10.05
CA ALA A 3 -19.86 59.79 9.99
C ALA A 3 -18.65 59.97 10.93
N LEU A 4 -18.20 58.92 11.63
CA LEU A 4 -17.16 59.07 12.67
C LEU A 4 -15.80 58.39 12.41
N LEU A 5 -15.63 57.59 11.35
CA LEU A 5 -14.36 56.90 11.08
C LEU A 5 -13.45 57.60 10.05
N LEU A 6 -13.91 58.69 9.43
CA LEU A 6 -13.18 59.43 8.39
C LEU A 6 -12.07 60.39 8.90
N SER A 7 -11.56 60.23 10.13
CA SER A 7 -10.67 61.24 10.74
C SER A 7 -9.37 60.77 11.37
N ILE A 8 -8.77 59.66 10.91
CA ILE A 8 -7.36 59.36 11.24
C ILE A 8 -6.63 58.71 10.06
N ALA A 9 -6.53 59.42 8.93
CA ALA A 9 -5.55 59.09 7.89
C ALA A 9 -4.30 59.97 8.08
N GLN A 10 -3.21 59.38 8.55
CA GLN A 10 -1.87 59.96 8.37
C GLN A 10 -1.32 59.56 7.00
N PRO A 11 -0.51 60.41 6.34
CA PRO A 11 -0.01 60.13 5.00
C PRO A 11 1.18 59.18 5.12
N ALA A 12 0.97 57.89 4.83
CA ALA A 12 2.07 57.01 4.45
C ALA A 12 2.40 57.30 2.98
N MET A 13 3.68 57.53 2.71
CA MET A 13 4.18 58.03 1.44
C MET A 13 3.88 57.05 0.30
N ALA A 14 3.33 57.58 -0.80
CA ALA A 14 3.31 56.90 -2.08
C ALA A 14 4.74 56.53 -2.48
N GLN A 15 5.00 55.23 -2.56
CA GLN A 15 6.13 54.70 -3.30
C GLN A 15 5.56 54.26 -4.65
N ASP A 16 5.97 54.95 -5.72
CA ASP A 16 5.79 54.51 -7.10
C ASP A 16 6.49 53.15 -7.25
N ALA A 17 5.75 52.06 -7.04
CA ALA A 17 6.12 50.75 -7.55
C ALA A 17 5.38 50.57 -8.88
N ALA A 18 6.14 50.45 -9.97
CA ALA A 18 5.59 49.97 -11.22
C ALA A 18 4.92 48.62 -10.96
N ALA A 19 3.67 48.47 -11.39
CA ALA A 19 2.88 47.25 -11.22
C ALA A 19 3.63 46.05 -11.83
N GLU A 20 4.26 45.26 -10.97
CA GLU A 20 4.62 43.88 -11.26
C GLU A 20 3.32 43.05 -11.30
N ALA A 21 3.28 42.05 -12.17
CA ALA A 21 2.16 41.12 -12.23
C ALA A 21 2.05 40.38 -10.88
N PRO A 22 0.83 40.21 -10.33
CA PRO A 22 0.65 39.54 -9.04
C PRO A 22 1.12 38.08 -9.14
N ALA A 23 1.86 37.63 -8.12
CA ALA A 23 2.24 36.24 -7.96
C ALA A 23 0.97 35.40 -7.70
N GLY A 24 0.83 34.28 -8.41
CA GLY A 24 -0.30 33.37 -8.20
C GLY A 24 -0.34 32.82 -6.77
N HIS A 25 -1.51 32.31 -6.39
CA HIS A 25 -1.75 31.60 -5.14
C HIS A 25 -0.60 30.61 -4.87
N GLY A 26 0.29 30.97 -3.94
CA GLY A 26 1.43 30.13 -3.58
C GLY A 26 0.96 29.15 -2.53
N ILE A 27 0.59 27.94 -2.95
CA ILE A 27 0.34 26.84 -2.01
C ILE A 27 1.59 26.70 -1.15
N ARG A 28 1.39 26.52 0.16
CA ARG A 28 2.51 26.50 1.12
C ARG A 28 3.18 25.14 1.18
N PHE A 29 4.45 25.12 1.59
CA PHE A 29 5.21 23.89 1.66
C PHE A 29 4.69 22.93 2.72
N ASP A 30 3.92 23.47 3.68
CA ASP A 30 3.21 22.74 4.73
C ASP A 30 1.75 22.44 4.39
N ALA A 31 1.31 22.71 3.15
CA ALA A 31 -0.03 22.44 2.68
C ALA A 31 -0.30 20.93 2.68
N PRO A 32 -1.45 20.50 3.23
CA PRO A 32 -1.80 19.09 3.28
C PRO A 32 -2.31 18.56 1.93
N PRO A 33 -2.32 17.23 1.69
CA PRO A 33 -2.42 16.66 0.34
C PRO A 33 -3.63 17.09 -0.50
N TYR A 34 -4.81 17.24 0.10
CA TYR A 34 -6.01 17.68 -0.59
C TYR A 34 -6.11 19.21 -0.80
N ALA A 35 -5.14 19.99 -0.33
CA ALA A 35 -5.03 21.43 -0.64
C ALA A 35 -4.42 21.67 -2.03
N ILE A 36 -3.70 20.66 -2.54
CA ILE A 36 -2.92 20.69 -3.78
C ILE A 36 -3.87 20.59 -4.97
N ASP A 37 -3.69 21.46 -5.95
CA ASP A 37 -4.51 21.49 -7.16
C ASP A 37 -4.47 20.14 -7.89
N GLY A 38 -5.58 19.78 -8.52
CA GLY A 38 -5.67 18.53 -9.26
C GLY A 38 -5.10 18.63 -10.67
N PRO A 39 -5.08 17.51 -11.41
CA PRO A 39 -4.37 17.41 -12.68
C PRO A 39 -5.05 18.17 -13.83
N TYR A 40 -6.26 18.69 -13.63
CA TYR A 40 -7.02 19.37 -14.67
C TYR A 40 -6.72 20.86 -14.69
N GLY A 41 -6.54 21.41 -15.88
CA GLY A 41 -6.72 22.84 -16.06
C GLY A 41 -8.15 23.27 -15.73
N VAL A 42 -8.36 24.55 -15.44
CA VAL A 42 -9.69 25.07 -15.10
C VAL A 42 -10.20 25.96 -16.23
N GLY A 43 -11.39 25.67 -16.73
CA GLY A 43 -12.14 26.55 -17.61
C GLY A 43 -13.26 27.25 -16.84
N VAL A 44 -13.61 28.47 -17.23
CA VAL A 44 -14.77 29.20 -16.70
C VAL A 44 -15.66 29.73 -17.82
N ARG A 45 -16.97 29.61 -17.66
CA ARG A 45 -17.99 30.18 -18.57
C ARG A 45 -19.09 30.89 -17.78
N TYR A 46 -19.67 31.91 -18.41
CA TYR A 46 -20.79 32.67 -17.87
C TYR A 46 -22.08 32.37 -18.63
N PHE A 47 -23.16 32.20 -17.89
CA PHE A 47 -24.49 31.88 -18.41
C PHE A 47 -25.56 32.74 -17.73
N SER A 48 -26.78 32.68 -18.26
CA SER A 48 -27.96 33.26 -17.62
C SER A 48 -29.08 32.23 -17.58
N ILE A 49 -29.67 32.01 -16.40
CA ILE A 49 -30.87 31.19 -16.21
C ILE A 49 -32.07 32.15 -16.20
N PRO A 50 -32.98 32.08 -17.19
CA PRO A 50 -34.13 33.00 -17.24
C PRO A 50 -35.12 32.73 -16.11
N ALA A 51 -35.85 33.76 -15.69
CA ALA A 51 -37.00 33.63 -14.79
C ALA A 51 -38.07 32.69 -15.37
N GLU A 52 -38.62 31.77 -14.55
CA GLU A 52 -39.65 30.81 -15.02
C GLU A 52 -41.08 31.34 -14.82
N ASN A 53 -41.27 32.28 -13.88
CA ASN A 53 -42.56 32.90 -13.58
C ASN A 53 -42.40 34.38 -13.14
N GLU A 54 -43.50 35.08 -12.85
CA GLU A 54 -43.50 36.51 -12.49
C GLU A 54 -42.84 36.81 -11.11
N ASP A 55 -42.67 35.79 -10.27
CA ASP A 55 -42.06 35.89 -8.93
C ASP A 55 -40.56 35.50 -8.92
N ASP A 56 -40.06 34.95 -10.03
CA ASP A 56 -38.66 34.60 -10.29
C ASP A 56 -37.91 35.74 -10.98
N ARG A 57 -36.58 35.68 -10.87
CA ARG A 57 -35.64 36.57 -11.57
C ARG A 57 -34.68 35.81 -12.47
N ASP A 58 -34.07 36.54 -13.40
CA ASP A 58 -32.94 36.04 -14.18
C ASP A 58 -31.74 35.85 -13.24
N LEU A 59 -31.00 34.77 -13.42
CA LEU A 59 -29.82 34.46 -12.62
C LEU A 59 -28.59 34.50 -13.50
N THR A 60 -27.59 35.31 -13.14
CA THR A 60 -26.27 35.24 -13.77
C THR A 60 -25.50 34.11 -13.10
N VAL A 61 -24.87 33.25 -13.89
CA VAL A 61 -24.23 32.02 -13.39
C VAL A 61 -22.84 31.87 -13.96
N SER A 62 -21.89 31.53 -13.08
CA SER A 62 -20.54 31.14 -13.44
C SER A 62 -20.39 29.64 -13.25
N VAL A 63 -19.76 29.00 -14.23
CA VAL A 63 -19.49 27.57 -14.22
C VAL A 63 -18.01 27.35 -14.43
N TRP A 64 -17.34 26.80 -13.42
CA TRP A 64 -15.97 26.33 -13.49
C TRP A 64 -15.96 24.82 -13.74
N TYR A 65 -15.09 24.37 -14.64
CA TYR A 65 -15.05 22.97 -15.07
C TYR A 65 -13.64 22.52 -15.44
N PRO A 66 -13.35 21.21 -15.38
CA PRO A 66 -12.10 20.63 -15.87
C PRO A 66 -11.92 20.95 -17.36
N ALA A 67 -10.76 21.49 -17.73
CA ALA A 67 -10.45 21.96 -19.07
C ALA A 67 -9.08 21.45 -19.55
N VAL A 68 -8.96 21.26 -20.87
CA VAL A 68 -7.72 20.81 -21.51
C VAL A 68 -6.74 21.98 -21.58
N THR A 69 -5.63 21.90 -20.86
CA THR A 69 -4.54 22.89 -20.93
C THR A 69 -3.38 22.39 -21.79
N THR A 70 -3.02 23.15 -22.82
CA THR A 70 -1.83 22.90 -23.67
C THR A 70 -0.70 23.91 -23.45
N GLN A 71 -0.88 24.87 -22.54
CA GLN A 71 0.09 25.89 -22.12
C GLN A 71 -0.12 26.23 -20.64
N ALA A 72 0.95 26.62 -19.94
CA ALA A 72 0.85 27.26 -18.63
C ALA A 72 -0.04 28.51 -18.75
N VAL A 73 -1.03 28.64 -17.87
CA VAL A 73 -1.94 29.79 -17.88
C VAL A 73 -1.19 30.99 -17.28
N GLU A 74 -0.43 31.70 -18.12
CA GLU A 74 0.32 32.89 -17.70
C GLU A 74 -0.57 34.11 -17.37
N ASN A 75 -1.90 34.03 -17.57
CA ASN A 75 -2.80 35.16 -17.38
C ASN A 75 -3.93 34.83 -16.41
N ALA A 76 -4.00 35.58 -15.31
CA ALA A 76 -5.14 35.59 -14.42
C ALA A 76 -6.40 36.10 -15.15
N VAL A 77 -7.53 35.39 -15.01
CA VAL A 77 -8.84 35.97 -15.29
C VAL A 77 -9.16 36.96 -14.18
N VAL A 78 -9.63 38.15 -14.54
CA VAL A 78 -10.08 39.14 -13.58
C VAL A 78 -11.59 39.01 -13.46
N TYR A 79 -12.05 38.54 -12.31
CA TYR A 79 -13.46 38.54 -11.94
C TYR A 79 -13.82 39.92 -11.42
N GLU A 80 -14.66 40.66 -12.14
CA GLU A 80 -15.11 41.99 -11.72
C GLU A 80 -16.54 41.91 -11.17
N LEU A 81 -16.76 42.34 -9.92
CA LEU A 81 -18.09 42.75 -9.51
C LEU A 81 -18.34 44.17 -9.97
N GLN A 82 -19.47 44.37 -10.66
CA GLN A 82 -19.97 45.68 -11.00
C GLN A 82 -21.13 46.07 -10.05
N PHE A 83 -21.00 47.23 -9.42
CA PHE A 83 -22.12 47.88 -8.73
C PHE A 83 -22.96 48.70 -9.71
N GLU A 84 -24.19 49.04 -9.32
CA GLU A 84 -25.01 50.01 -10.05
C GLU A 84 -24.21 51.31 -10.30
N PRO A 85 -24.27 51.88 -11.51
CA PRO A 85 -23.41 53.00 -11.89
C PRO A 85 -23.52 54.21 -10.93
N GLY A 86 -22.45 54.48 -10.19
CA GLY A 86 -22.33 55.66 -9.31
C GLY A 86 -22.37 55.37 -7.80
N GLU A 87 -22.51 54.10 -7.41
CA GLU A 87 -22.60 53.66 -6.01
C GLU A 87 -21.22 53.36 -5.37
N LEU A 88 -20.46 52.42 -5.94
CA LEU A 88 -19.08 52.08 -5.58
C LEU A 88 -18.28 51.75 -6.86
N PRO A 89 -16.95 51.94 -6.87
CA PRO A 89 -16.12 51.42 -7.96
C PRO A 89 -16.20 49.88 -8.01
N PRO A 90 -16.08 49.25 -9.20
CA PRO A 90 -16.07 47.80 -9.30
C PRO A 90 -14.91 47.22 -8.50
N PHE A 91 -15.15 46.10 -7.83
CA PHE A 91 -14.08 45.34 -7.19
C PHE A 91 -13.68 44.18 -8.09
N SER A 92 -12.40 43.86 -8.07
CA SER A 92 -11.84 42.76 -8.83
C SER A 92 -11.17 41.75 -7.91
N THR A 93 -11.40 40.49 -8.24
CA THR A 93 -10.68 39.34 -7.70
C THR A 93 -9.98 38.63 -8.85
N LEU A 94 -8.76 38.18 -8.61
CA LEU A 94 -7.94 37.47 -9.57
C LEU A 94 -8.19 35.97 -9.44
N GLY A 95 -8.47 35.33 -10.56
CA GLY A 95 -8.51 33.87 -10.70
C GLY A 95 -7.54 33.40 -11.78
N HIS A 96 -7.34 32.09 -11.89
CA HIS A 96 -6.42 31.46 -12.84
C HIS A 96 -7.14 30.64 -13.91
N ALA A 97 -8.47 30.59 -13.90
CA ALA A 97 -9.24 29.86 -14.90
C ALA A 97 -9.14 30.45 -16.32
N LEU A 98 -9.21 29.57 -17.31
CA LEU A 98 -9.30 29.91 -18.72
C LEU A 98 -10.75 30.29 -19.08
N LEU A 99 -10.98 31.56 -19.39
CA LEU A 99 -12.25 32.01 -19.93
C LEU A 99 -12.58 31.25 -21.24
N ASP A 100 -13.76 30.62 -21.27
CA ASP A 100 -14.22 29.76 -22.37
C ASP A 100 -13.26 28.60 -22.71
N GLY A 101 -12.49 28.12 -21.73
CA GLY A 101 -11.53 27.02 -21.91
C GLY A 101 -12.15 25.76 -22.55
N PRO A 102 -11.42 25.01 -23.39
CA PRO A 102 -11.92 23.79 -24.00
C PRO A 102 -12.17 22.73 -22.91
N PRO A 103 -13.39 22.19 -22.76
CA PRO A 103 -13.68 21.27 -21.67
C PRO A 103 -12.93 19.94 -21.81
N ASP A 104 -12.45 19.40 -20.69
CA ASP A 104 -11.83 18.08 -20.62
C ASP A 104 -12.86 17.02 -20.25
N VAL A 105 -13.18 16.16 -21.21
CA VAL A 105 -14.19 15.10 -21.07
C VAL A 105 -13.57 13.72 -20.86
N ALA A 106 -12.25 13.62 -20.65
CA ALA A 106 -11.56 12.33 -20.56
C ALA A 106 -12.07 11.47 -19.39
N ASP A 107 -12.27 12.10 -18.23
CA ASP A 107 -12.71 11.44 -16.99
C ASP A 107 -14.16 11.81 -16.59
N ALA A 108 -14.90 12.44 -17.52
CA ALA A 108 -16.31 12.76 -17.33
C ALA A 108 -17.19 11.49 -17.20
N PRO A 109 -18.34 11.58 -16.49
CA PRO A 109 -18.91 12.77 -15.89
C PRO A 109 -18.33 13.09 -14.49
N TYR A 110 -18.15 14.38 -14.22
CA TYR A 110 -17.65 14.90 -12.95
C TYR A 110 -18.82 15.23 -12.00
N PRO A 111 -18.66 15.05 -10.68
CA PRO A 111 -19.65 15.48 -9.70
C PRO A 111 -19.86 17.01 -9.75
N LEU A 112 -21.09 17.45 -9.45
CA LEU A 112 -21.46 18.86 -9.37
C LEU A 112 -21.23 19.39 -7.95
N VAL A 113 -20.69 20.60 -7.82
CA VAL A 113 -20.71 21.37 -6.57
C VAL A 113 -21.41 22.69 -6.83
N VAL A 114 -22.53 22.93 -6.15
CA VAL A 114 -23.16 24.26 -6.11
C VAL A 114 -22.42 25.09 -5.07
N TYR A 115 -21.86 26.23 -5.46
CA TYR A 115 -21.28 27.19 -4.54
C TYR A 115 -22.27 28.35 -4.34
N SER A 116 -22.56 28.70 -3.08
CA SER A 116 -23.37 29.87 -2.73
C SER A 116 -22.52 30.89 -2.00
N HIS A 117 -22.49 32.12 -2.51
CA HIS A 117 -21.59 33.17 -2.02
C HIS A 117 -22.13 33.92 -0.79
N ALA A 118 -21.29 34.70 -0.12
CA ALA A 118 -21.69 35.51 1.03
C ALA A 118 -22.66 36.65 0.71
N HIS A 119 -23.27 37.22 1.74
CA HIS A 119 -23.99 38.48 1.62
C HIS A 119 -22.99 39.59 1.27
N TRP A 120 -23.36 40.52 0.38
CA TRP A 120 -22.54 41.59 -0.18
C TRP A 120 -21.40 41.12 -1.09
N SER A 121 -21.56 39.96 -1.72
CA SER A 121 -20.52 39.34 -2.56
C SER A 121 -20.92 38.96 -4.00
N MET A 122 -20.18 38.06 -4.65
CA MET A 122 -20.41 37.55 -6.00
C MET A 122 -20.07 36.07 -6.08
N GLY A 123 -20.55 35.37 -7.10
CA GLY A 123 -20.30 33.94 -7.25
C GLY A 123 -18.82 33.57 -7.39
N GLN A 124 -17.97 34.53 -7.76
CA GLN A 124 -16.53 34.39 -7.98
C GLN A 124 -15.70 34.87 -6.79
N GLU A 125 -16.29 35.00 -5.59
CA GLU A 125 -15.62 35.56 -4.41
C GLU A 125 -14.47 34.71 -3.86
N LEU A 126 -14.52 33.37 -4.06
CA LEU A 126 -13.51 32.42 -3.57
C LEU A 126 -12.89 31.65 -4.75
N PRO A 127 -12.17 32.31 -5.68
CA PRO A 127 -11.50 31.63 -6.79
C PRO A 127 -10.58 30.51 -6.29
N TYR A 128 -9.91 30.71 -5.15
CA TYR A 128 -9.01 29.72 -4.54
C TYR A 128 -9.69 28.39 -4.22
N LEU A 129 -11.02 28.40 -4.03
CA LEU A 129 -11.80 27.21 -3.70
C LEU A 129 -12.52 26.67 -4.93
N VAL A 130 -13.23 27.54 -5.67
CA VAL A 130 -14.06 27.07 -6.81
C VAL A 130 -13.21 26.61 -7.99
N GLU A 131 -12.07 27.26 -8.24
CA GLU A 131 -11.11 26.80 -9.25
C GLU A 131 -10.37 25.57 -8.76
N HIS A 132 -9.97 25.53 -7.48
CA HIS A 132 -9.33 24.37 -6.89
C HIS A 132 -10.22 23.11 -7.01
N LEU A 133 -11.49 23.18 -6.62
CA LEU A 133 -12.43 22.08 -6.80
C LEU A 133 -12.56 21.68 -8.28
N ALA A 134 -12.60 22.65 -9.21
CA ALA A 134 -12.61 22.33 -10.64
C ALA A 134 -11.32 21.61 -11.09
N SER A 135 -10.15 22.03 -10.61
CA SER A 135 -8.86 21.37 -10.87
C SER A 135 -8.81 19.95 -10.31
N ARG A 136 -9.58 19.66 -9.24
CA ARG A 136 -9.75 18.34 -8.62
C ARG A 136 -10.79 17.48 -9.34
N GLY A 137 -11.33 17.90 -10.48
CA GLY A 137 -12.30 17.10 -11.24
C GLY A 137 -13.72 17.17 -10.68
N PHE A 138 -14.16 18.37 -10.33
CA PHE A 138 -15.55 18.72 -10.05
C PHE A 138 -16.02 19.76 -11.07
N VAL A 139 -17.32 19.85 -11.32
CA VAL A 139 -17.90 21.03 -11.98
C VAL A 139 -18.51 21.90 -10.89
N VAL A 140 -18.11 23.17 -10.82
CA VAL A 140 -18.59 24.11 -9.81
C VAL A 140 -19.50 25.13 -10.47
N ILE A 141 -20.71 25.31 -9.94
CA ILE A 141 -21.69 26.29 -10.40
C ILE A 141 -22.00 27.29 -9.28
N SER A 142 -21.97 28.58 -9.59
CA SER A 142 -22.37 29.63 -8.65
C SER A 142 -23.19 30.69 -9.36
N THR A 143 -24.22 31.20 -8.70
CA THR A 143 -25.03 32.30 -9.21
C THR A 143 -24.76 33.62 -8.48
N ASP A 144 -24.92 34.73 -9.18
CA ASP A 144 -25.02 36.06 -8.57
C ASP A 144 -26.46 36.34 -8.15
N HIS A 145 -26.64 36.73 -6.89
CA HIS A 145 -27.95 37.02 -6.32
C HIS A 145 -28.27 38.53 -6.40
N GLU A 146 -29.37 38.96 -7.03
CA GLU A 146 -29.74 40.40 -7.18
C GLU A 146 -30.13 41.11 -5.85
N ASP A 147 -30.44 40.37 -4.78
CA ASP A 147 -30.80 40.88 -3.43
C ASP A 147 -29.56 41.37 -2.65
N ASN A 148 -28.48 41.56 -3.38
CA ASN A 148 -27.14 41.80 -2.91
C ASN A 148 -26.61 43.18 -3.34
N TRP A 149 -27.44 43.99 -4.03
CA TRP A 149 -27.06 45.24 -4.66
C TRP A 149 -27.80 46.45 -4.06
N SER A 150 -27.31 46.94 -2.91
CA SER A 150 -27.73 48.24 -2.35
C SER A 150 -26.57 48.88 -1.58
N THR A 151 -26.30 50.17 -1.82
CA THR A 151 -25.37 50.96 -0.98
C THR A 151 -25.89 51.29 0.42
N ASP A 152 -27.15 50.97 0.71
CA ASP A 152 -27.69 51.07 2.06
C ASP A 152 -27.18 49.86 2.86
N LEU A 153 -26.21 50.07 3.77
CA LEU A 153 -25.72 49.10 4.77
C LEU A 153 -26.81 48.76 5.81
N GLY A 154 -28.06 48.59 5.34
CA GLY A 154 -29.24 48.23 6.10
C GLY A 154 -29.29 46.72 6.39
N PRO A 155 -30.32 46.27 7.13
CA PRO A 155 -30.48 44.87 7.49
C PRO A 155 -30.65 43.99 6.25
N MET A 156 -30.15 42.75 6.33
CA MET A 156 -30.28 41.72 5.31
C MET A 156 -31.76 41.52 4.94
N ALA A 157 -32.07 41.40 3.65
CA ALA A 157 -33.44 41.18 3.20
C ALA A 157 -33.91 39.79 3.66
N PHE A 158 -34.97 39.72 4.47
CA PHE A 158 -35.50 38.46 5.01
C PHE A 158 -35.92 37.46 3.90
N GLU A 159 -36.18 37.94 2.68
CA GLU A 159 -36.49 37.11 1.51
C GLU A 159 -35.30 36.26 1.03
N THR A 160 -34.05 36.67 1.31
CA THR A 160 -32.83 35.92 0.96
C THR A 160 -32.84 34.51 1.55
N MET A 161 -33.42 34.36 2.75
CA MET A 161 -33.55 33.08 3.46
C MET A 161 -34.45 32.07 2.74
N ILE A 162 -35.33 32.55 1.87
CA ILE A 162 -36.26 31.73 1.10
C ILE A 162 -35.77 31.56 -0.33
N ARG A 163 -35.35 32.65 -0.97
CA ARG A 163 -35.00 32.68 -2.40
C ARG A 163 -33.73 31.90 -2.72
N ARG A 164 -32.65 32.09 -1.95
CA ARG A 164 -31.36 31.45 -2.27
C ARG A 164 -31.44 29.92 -2.25
N PRO A 165 -32.08 29.26 -1.28
CA PRO A 165 -32.28 27.81 -1.33
C PRO A 165 -33.09 27.34 -2.55
N GLN A 166 -34.12 28.10 -2.98
CA GLN A 166 -34.89 27.77 -4.19
C GLN A 166 -34.05 27.91 -5.48
N GLU A 167 -33.14 28.89 -5.51
CA GLU A 167 -32.23 29.12 -6.63
C GLU A 167 -31.16 28.02 -6.77
N VAL A 168 -30.88 27.25 -5.71
CA VAL A 168 -30.01 26.06 -5.79
C VAL A 168 -30.61 25.00 -6.72
N THR A 169 -31.90 24.69 -6.58
CA THR A 169 -32.59 23.74 -7.48
C THR A 169 -32.52 24.20 -8.93
N ARG A 170 -32.75 25.50 -9.21
CA ARG A 170 -32.64 26.06 -10.57
C ARG A 170 -31.23 25.91 -11.15
N GLN A 171 -30.18 26.04 -10.33
CA GLN A 171 -28.80 25.81 -10.76
C GLN A 171 -28.54 24.35 -11.11
N ILE A 172 -29.04 23.39 -10.31
CA ILE A 172 -28.88 21.96 -10.60
C ILE A 172 -29.63 21.58 -11.88
N ASP A 173 -30.86 22.08 -12.06
CA ASP A 173 -31.64 21.86 -13.30
C ASP A 173 -30.92 22.44 -14.53
N PHE A 174 -30.31 23.61 -14.37
CA PHE A 174 -29.50 24.21 -15.44
C PHE A 174 -28.23 23.39 -15.73
N ALA A 175 -27.55 22.85 -14.72
CA ALA A 175 -26.40 21.97 -14.91
C ALA A 175 -26.78 20.69 -15.69
N GLU A 176 -27.97 20.12 -15.45
CA GLU A 176 -28.48 19.00 -16.26
C GLU A 176 -28.67 19.40 -17.73
N ALA A 177 -29.18 20.60 -17.99
CA ALA A 177 -29.35 21.13 -19.34
C ALA A 177 -27.99 21.38 -20.03
N LEU A 178 -26.98 21.87 -19.30
CA LEU A 178 -25.62 22.05 -19.81
C LEU A 178 -24.98 20.72 -20.23
N SER A 179 -25.21 19.66 -19.46
CA SER A 179 -24.63 18.34 -19.68
C SER A 179 -25.45 17.43 -20.61
N ALA A 180 -26.63 17.86 -21.05
CA ALA A 180 -27.45 17.11 -21.99
C ALA A 180 -26.79 17.00 -23.37
N PRO A 181 -27.15 15.98 -24.19
CA PRO A 181 -26.62 15.83 -25.55
C PRO A 181 -26.79 17.10 -26.39
N GLY A 182 -25.67 17.67 -26.85
CA GLY A 182 -25.61 18.94 -27.59
C GLY A 182 -25.64 20.21 -26.74
N GLY A 183 -25.58 20.10 -25.40
CA GLY A 183 -25.38 21.21 -24.47
C GLY A 183 -23.92 21.70 -24.44
N ASP A 184 -23.67 22.85 -23.80
CA ASP A 184 -22.36 23.50 -23.81
C ASP A 184 -21.26 22.72 -23.06
N LEU A 185 -21.64 21.80 -22.16
CA LEU A 185 -20.78 20.89 -21.41
C LEU A 185 -21.28 19.43 -21.54
N ASP A 186 -21.68 19.04 -22.76
CA ASP A 186 -22.26 17.72 -23.10
C ASP A 186 -21.50 16.55 -22.43
N GLY A 187 -22.23 15.78 -21.62
CA GLY A 187 -21.73 14.59 -20.94
C GLY A 187 -20.82 14.84 -19.73
N MET A 188 -20.59 16.08 -19.33
CA MET A 188 -19.60 16.41 -18.29
C MET A 188 -20.10 16.33 -16.85
N ILE A 189 -21.39 16.48 -16.58
CA ILE A 189 -21.89 16.73 -15.21
C ILE A 189 -22.74 15.56 -14.73
N ASP A 190 -22.38 14.99 -13.58
CA ASP A 190 -23.20 14.01 -12.85
C ASP A 190 -23.97 14.70 -11.73
N THR A 191 -25.19 15.18 -12.02
CA THR A 191 -26.04 15.84 -11.03
C THR A 191 -26.62 14.90 -9.97
N LYS A 192 -26.44 13.58 -10.10
CA LYS A 192 -26.79 12.62 -9.02
C LYS A 192 -25.76 12.62 -7.90
N LYS A 193 -24.59 13.21 -8.15
CA LYS A 193 -23.50 13.39 -7.19
C LYS A 193 -23.30 14.89 -6.98
N THR A 194 -24.32 15.55 -6.43
CA THR A 194 -24.27 16.99 -6.18
C THR A 194 -23.86 17.27 -4.75
N GLY A 195 -22.82 18.06 -4.56
CA GLY A 195 -22.49 18.73 -3.31
C GLY A 195 -22.98 20.16 -3.30
N ILE A 196 -23.11 20.76 -2.12
CA ILE A 196 -23.27 22.20 -1.96
C ILE A 196 -22.26 22.75 -0.96
N ALA A 197 -21.62 23.86 -1.29
CA ALA A 197 -20.76 24.62 -0.39
C ALA A 197 -21.23 26.07 -0.34
N GLY A 198 -20.97 26.76 0.76
CA GLY A 198 -21.18 28.20 0.77
C GLY A 198 -20.54 28.94 1.93
N PHE A 199 -20.21 30.20 1.70
CA PHE A 199 -19.61 31.09 2.67
C PHE A 199 -20.63 32.05 3.28
N SER A 200 -20.60 32.21 4.61
CA SER A 200 -21.47 33.14 5.34
C SER A 200 -22.96 32.90 5.06
N MET A 201 -23.71 33.85 4.48
CA MET A 201 -25.10 33.64 4.05
C MET A 201 -25.26 32.48 3.05
N GLY A 202 -24.23 32.21 2.24
CA GLY A 202 -24.15 31.03 1.40
C GLY A 202 -24.01 29.73 2.20
N GLY A 203 -23.35 29.77 3.37
CA GLY A 203 -23.29 28.66 4.31
C GLY A 203 -24.65 28.33 4.93
N VAL A 204 -25.44 29.36 5.27
CA VAL A 204 -26.85 29.20 5.69
C VAL A 204 -27.68 28.57 4.57
N THR A 205 -27.48 29.03 3.34
CA THR A 205 -28.13 28.49 2.13
C THR A 205 -27.76 27.01 1.91
N ALA A 206 -26.48 26.66 2.09
CA ALA A 206 -26.00 25.28 1.96
C ALA A 206 -26.66 24.34 2.96
N MET A 207 -26.82 24.76 4.23
CA MET A 207 -27.51 23.95 5.24
C MET A 207 -29.01 23.83 4.96
N ALA A 208 -29.68 24.90 4.55
CA ALA A 208 -31.10 24.85 4.15
C ALA A 208 -31.33 23.88 2.97
N ALA A 209 -30.50 23.94 1.95
CA ALA A 209 -30.58 23.05 0.79
C ALA A 209 -30.17 21.60 1.12
N ALA A 210 -29.36 21.38 2.16
CA ALA A 210 -29.04 20.06 2.70
C ALA A 210 -30.18 19.46 3.55
N GLY A 211 -31.18 20.26 3.92
CA GLY A 211 -32.37 19.82 4.63
C GLY A 211 -32.63 20.49 5.97
N ALA A 212 -31.82 21.47 6.38
CA ALA A 212 -32.12 22.27 7.57
C ALA A 212 -33.47 22.99 7.39
N GLN A 213 -34.30 22.98 8.43
CA GLN A 213 -35.63 23.59 8.44
C GLN A 213 -35.65 24.75 9.42
N MET A 214 -36.24 25.89 9.07
CA MET A 214 -36.32 27.02 10.01
C MET A 214 -37.19 26.67 11.22
N ASP A 215 -36.69 26.97 12.42
CA ASP A 215 -37.39 26.85 13.68
C ASP A 215 -37.61 28.22 14.33
N LEU A 216 -38.56 28.99 13.76
CA LEU A 216 -38.86 30.32 14.27
C LEU A 216 -39.58 30.28 15.64
N ALA A 217 -40.16 29.13 16.01
CA ALA A 217 -40.73 28.93 17.34
C ALA A 217 -39.63 28.82 18.40
N GLY A 218 -38.64 27.95 18.18
CA GLY A 218 -37.46 27.82 19.04
C GLY A 218 -36.63 29.10 19.09
N LEU A 219 -36.46 29.78 17.95
CA LEU A 219 -35.79 31.08 17.91
C LEU A 219 -36.48 32.11 18.82
N ARG A 220 -37.81 32.20 18.76
CA ARG A 220 -38.59 33.12 19.59
C ARG A 220 -38.41 32.84 21.09
N ASP A 221 -38.42 31.56 21.47
CA ASP A 221 -38.21 31.15 22.86
C ASP A 221 -36.78 31.48 23.32
N TRP A 222 -35.78 31.27 22.46
CA TRP A 222 -34.38 31.62 22.73
C TRP A 222 -34.20 33.13 22.90
N CYS A 223 -34.76 33.95 22.01
CA CYS A 223 -34.71 35.41 22.10
C CYS A 223 -35.36 35.92 23.40
N ALA A 224 -36.48 35.34 23.81
CA ALA A 224 -37.15 35.67 25.07
C ALA A 224 -36.31 35.29 26.30
N ALA A 225 -35.54 34.20 26.22
CA ALA A 225 -34.67 33.72 27.29
C ALA A 225 -33.36 34.53 27.42
N ASN A 226 -32.90 35.19 26.35
CA ASN A 226 -31.60 35.86 26.27
C ASN A 226 -31.70 37.38 26.00
N PRO A 227 -32.48 38.16 26.77
CA PRO A 227 -32.79 39.57 26.43
C PRO A 227 -31.59 40.51 26.42
N ALA A 228 -30.46 40.15 27.05
CA ALA A 228 -29.23 40.92 27.01
C ALA A 228 -28.43 40.72 25.70
N LEU A 229 -28.52 39.53 25.10
CA LEU A 229 -27.87 39.21 23.83
C LEU A 229 -28.73 39.66 22.63
N VAL A 230 -30.03 39.89 22.83
CA VAL A 230 -30.94 40.48 21.82
C VAL A 230 -30.56 41.93 21.48
N GLU A 231 -29.98 42.70 22.41
CA GLU A 231 -29.47 44.06 22.12
C GLU A 231 -28.17 44.02 21.28
N GLU A 232 -27.39 42.94 21.35
CA GLU A 232 -26.15 42.72 20.60
C GLU A 232 -26.40 42.02 19.25
N ASN A 233 -27.43 41.17 19.15
CA ASN A 233 -27.76 40.36 17.98
C ASN A 233 -29.13 40.73 17.36
N SER A 234 -29.33 42.03 17.11
CA SER A 234 -30.66 42.59 16.80
C SER A 234 -31.32 42.03 15.53
N TRP A 235 -30.54 41.55 14.55
CA TRP A 235 -31.05 41.10 13.27
C TRP A 235 -31.81 39.76 13.36
N ALA A 236 -31.27 38.79 14.11
CA ALA A 236 -31.86 37.46 14.27
C ALA A 236 -33.22 37.48 14.98
N CYS A 237 -33.30 38.23 16.09
CA CYS A 237 -34.47 38.25 16.96
C CYS A 237 -35.50 39.33 16.61
N ILE A 238 -35.12 40.37 15.86
CA ILE A 238 -36.02 41.48 15.50
C ILE A 238 -36.36 41.40 14.01
N ASP A 239 -35.37 41.34 13.11
CA ASP A 239 -35.63 41.43 11.66
C ASP A 239 -36.29 40.16 11.09
N ILE A 240 -35.95 38.95 11.57
CA ILE A 240 -36.62 37.72 11.08
C ILE A 240 -38.02 37.55 11.70
N LEU A 241 -38.15 37.73 13.02
CA LEU A 241 -39.43 37.50 13.72
C LEU A 241 -40.49 38.57 13.42
N ASP A 242 -40.11 39.80 13.07
CA ASP A 242 -41.07 40.84 12.67
C ASP A 242 -41.60 40.64 11.23
N HIS A 243 -40.93 39.81 10.41
CA HIS A 243 -41.25 39.59 8.99
C HIS A 243 -41.76 38.17 8.66
N GLU A 244 -42.11 37.34 9.65
CA GLU A 244 -42.55 35.94 9.45
C GLU A 244 -43.69 35.79 8.43
N ALA A 245 -44.68 36.70 8.47
CA ALA A 245 -45.82 36.67 7.55
C ALA A 245 -45.42 36.99 6.11
N GLU A 246 -44.42 37.85 5.91
CA GLU A 246 -43.89 38.20 4.59
C GLU A 246 -43.01 37.06 4.05
N MET A 247 -42.18 36.45 4.91
CA MET A 247 -41.40 35.26 4.58
C MET A 247 -42.30 34.08 4.19
N ALA A 248 -43.40 33.85 4.90
CA ALA A 248 -44.37 32.81 4.55
C ALA A 248 -45.00 33.05 3.18
N ALA A 249 -45.34 34.31 2.85
CA ALA A 249 -45.85 34.67 1.54
C ALA A 249 -44.81 34.41 0.43
N PHE A 250 -43.53 34.77 0.64
CA PHE A 250 -42.44 34.47 -0.30
C PHE A 250 -42.20 32.97 -0.48
N ALA A 251 -42.38 32.17 0.57
CA ALA A 251 -42.30 30.72 0.51
C ALA A 251 -43.54 30.06 -0.13
N GLY A 252 -44.54 30.85 -0.56
CA GLY A 252 -45.79 30.35 -1.14
C GLY A 252 -46.73 29.70 -0.11
N LEU A 253 -46.61 30.07 1.17
CA LEU A 253 -47.39 29.52 2.27
C LEU A 253 -48.58 30.43 2.63
N ASP A 254 -49.74 29.82 2.89
CA ASP A 254 -50.98 30.54 3.26
C ASP A 254 -50.93 31.12 4.69
N GLU A 255 -50.15 30.52 5.58
CA GLU A 255 -49.96 30.96 6.97
C GLU A 255 -48.53 30.65 7.45
N VAL A 256 -48.08 31.37 8.48
CA VAL A 256 -46.78 31.13 9.12
C VAL A 256 -46.82 29.77 9.83
N PRO A 257 -45.89 28.85 9.54
CA PRO A 257 -45.80 27.56 10.22
C PRO A 257 -45.67 27.72 11.75
N SER A 258 -46.44 26.92 12.50
CA SER A 258 -46.36 26.86 13.96
C SER A 258 -45.32 25.86 14.48
N GLU A 259 -44.73 25.08 13.58
CA GLU A 259 -43.69 24.07 13.81
C GLU A 259 -42.55 24.34 12.80
N LEU A 260 -41.64 23.38 12.57
CA LEU A 260 -40.58 23.51 11.57
C LEU A 260 -41.13 23.89 10.18
N TRP A 261 -40.48 24.86 9.55
CA TRP A 261 -40.84 25.30 8.21
C TRP A 261 -40.60 24.20 7.17
N PRO A 262 -41.32 24.16 6.03
CA PRO A 262 -41.08 23.16 4.98
C PRO A 262 -39.61 23.10 4.54
N SER A 263 -39.11 21.89 4.30
CA SER A 263 -37.73 21.70 3.87
C SER A 263 -37.51 22.28 2.47
N ALA A 264 -36.39 22.97 2.29
CA ALA A 264 -35.89 23.45 1.01
C ALA A 264 -34.92 22.44 0.35
N LYS A 265 -34.86 21.21 0.86
CA LYS A 265 -33.94 20.17 0.37
C LYS A 265 -34.19 19.84 -1.09
N ASP A 266 -33.11 19.82 -1.87
CA ASP A 266 -33.09 19.14 -3.17
C ASP A 266 -32.55 17.72 -2.96
N GLU A 267 -33.31 16.70 -3.37
CA GLU A 267 -32.94 15.28 -3.17
C GLU A 267 -31.66 14.86 -3.91
N ARG A 268 -31.16 15.68 -4.84
CA ARG A 268 -29.89 15.44 -5.53
C ARG A 268 -28.67 15.85 -4.71
N ILE A 269 -28.85 16.69 -3.69
CA ILE A 269 -27.76 17.08 -2.78
C ILE A 269 -27.40 15.88 -1.92
N ALA A 270 -26.17 15.42 -2.08
CA ALA A 270 -25.61 14.23 -1.42
C ALA A 270 -24.58 14.59 -0.34
N ALA A 271 -24.11 15.84 -0.28
CA ALA A 271 -23.16 16.31 0.73
C ALA A 271 -23.20 17.85 0.84
N ALA A 272 -22.96 18.40 2.02
CA ALA A 272 -22.97 19.85 2.22
C ALA A 272 -21.83 20.38 3.09
N ALA A 273 -21.19 21.46 2.66
CA ALA A 273 -20.10 22.13 3.37
C ALA A 273 -20.51 23.58 3.72
N ARG A 274 -20.36 23.96 4.98
CA ARG A 274 -20.65 25.30 5.49
C ARG A 274 -19.33 25.98 5.86
N LEU A 275 -18.98 27.04 5.14
CA LEU A 275 -17.85 27.92 5.43
C LEU A 275 -18.40 29.13 6.20
N SER A 276 -18.41 29.08 7.53
CA SER A 276 -18.99 30.14 8.36
C SER A 276 -20.50 30.43 8.07
N GLY A 277 -21.08 31.39 8.79
CA GLY A 277 -22.48 31.86 8.62
C GLY A 277 -23.45 31.32 9.66
N SER A 278 -24.12 32.21 10.39
CA SER A 278 -24.88 31.84 11.60
C SER A 278 -26.10 30.95 11.32
N LEU A 279 -26.30 29.90 12.14
CA LEU A 279 -27.32 28.86 11.96
C LEU A 279 -28.48 28.93 12.97
N PHE A 280 -28.50 29.98 13.80
CA PHE A 280 -29.46 30.25 14.88
C PHE A 280 -30.93 30.08 14.48
N MET A 281 -31.28 30.37 13.22
CA MET A 281 -32.66 30.30 12.72
C MET A 281 -33.17 28.87 12.51
N PHE A 282 -32.28 27.89 12.42
CA PHE A 282 -32.63 26.48 12.35
C PHE A 282 -32.76 25.89 13.76
N GLY A 283 -31.90 26.32 14.69
CA GLY A 283 -31.83 25.75 16.03
C GLY A 283 -31.57 24.23 16.04
N SER A 284 -31.60 23.61 17.21
CA SER A 284 -31.36 22.16 17.30
C SER A 284 -32.42 21.33 16.55
N ASP A 285 -33.69 21.69 16.68
CA ASP A 285 -34.79 20.93 16.07
C ASP A 285 -34.81 21.06 14.54
N GLY A 286 -34.40 22.22 14.01
CA GLY A 286 -34.33 22.45 12.57
C GLY A 286 -33.04 21.95 11.91
N MET A 287 -31.97 21.70 12.66
CA MET A 287 -30.75 21.04 12.16
C MET A 287 -30.88 19.51 12.12
N ALA A 288 -31.70 18.92 13.00
CA ALA A 288 -31.93 17.47 13.10
C ALA A 288 -32.37 16.77 11.80
N PRO A 289 -33.14 17.39 10.88
CA PRO A 289 -33.56 16.76 9.62
C PRO A 289 -32.45 16.57 8.58
N ILE A 290 -31.27 17.17 8.76
CA ILE A 290 -30.15 16.97 7.83
C ILE A 290 -29.66 15.52 7.93
N ASP A 291 -29.86 14.74 6.89
CA ASP A 291 -29.52 13.31 6.81
C ASP A 291 -28.34 13.00 5.87
N VAL A 292 -27.86 14.01 5.12
CA VAL A 292 -26.68 13.93 4.26
C VAL A 292 -25.41 14.22 5.04
N PRO A 293 -24.23 13.73 4.60
CA PRO A 293 -22.94 14.14 5.13
C PRO A 293 -22.77 15.66 5.21
N VAL A 294 -22.16 16.15 6.31
CA VAL A 294 -21.90 17.58 6.50
C VAL A 294 -20.49 17.92 6.96
N LEU A 295 -19.92 18.99 6.41
CA LEU A 295 -18.69 19.62 6.87
C LEU A 295 -18.99 21.04 7.38
N LEU A 296 -18.72 21.31 8.64
CA LEU A 296 -18.92 22.62 9.26
C LEU A 296 -17.56 23.28 9.52
N MET A 297 -17.38 24.50 9.05
CA MET A 297 -16.15 25.26 9.28
C MET A 297 -16.45 26.65 9.83
N HIS A 298 -15.65 27.15 10.76
CA HIS A 298 -15.72 28.52 11.27
C HIS A 298 -14.41 29.02 11.88
N GLY A 299 -14.32 30.34 12.05
CA GLY A 299 -13.24 30.98 12.79
C GLY A 299 -13.54 31.02 14.28
N GLY A 300 -12.63 30.56 15.13
CA GLY A 300 -12.82 30.54 16.59
C GLY A 300 -12.84 31.92 17.26
N GLY A 301 -12.56 33.00 16.51
CA GLY A 301 -12.61 34.40 16.96
C GLY A 301 -13.70 35.22 16.26
N GLU A 302 -14.53 34.62 15.41
CA GLU A 302 -15.58 35.33 14.69
C GLU A 302 -16.82 35.60 15.56
N GLU A 303 -17.43 36.78 15.40
CA GLU A 303 -18.65 37.16 16.14
C GLU A 303 -19.93 36.68 15.44
N ILE A 304 -19.86 36.25 14.18
CA ILE A 304 -21.03 35.87 13.36
C ILE A 304 -21.46 34.44 13.65
N SER A 305 -20.51 33.51 13.79
CA SER A 305 -20.74 32.11 14.11
C SER A 305 -20.42 31.78 15.57
N ASP A 306 -20.48 32.78 16.46
CA ASP A 306 -20.13 32.60 17.87
C ASP A 306 -21.04 31.52 18.50
N PRO A 307 -20.49 30.44 19.08
CA PRO A 307 -21.27 29.42 19.78
C PRO A 307 -22.18 29.99 20.90
N GLY A 308 -21.84 31.15 21.46
CA GLY A 308 -22.66 31.87 22.44
C GLY A 308 -23.90 32.57 21.86
N LEU A 309 -23.95 32.75 20.53
CA LEU A 309 -25.05 33.38 19.80
C LEU A 309 -25.91 32.39 18.98
N GLU A 310 -25.46 31.13 18.85
CA GLU A 310 -26.20 30.05 18.19
C GLU A 310 -27.32 29.45 19.08
N VAL A 311 -28.40 28.97 18.44
CA VAL A 311 -29.48 28.24 19.13
C VAL A 311 -29.13 26.75 19.19
N GLY A 312 -28.32 26.40 20.19
CA GLY A 312 -27.79 25.04 20.33
C GLY A 312 -26.46 24.85 19.58
N ASP A 313 -25.96 23.62 19.57
CA ASP A 313 -24.72 23.26 18.88
C ASP A 313 -25.05 22.67 17.50
N PRO A 314 -24.69 23.34 16.38
CA PRO A 314 -25.03 22.87 15.04
C PRO A 314 -24.39 21.52 14.68
N TYR A 315 -23.17 21.24 15.14
CA TYR A 315 -22.50 19.97 14.89
C TYR A 315 -23.25 18.83 15.56
N GLU A 316 -23.57 18.98 16.85
CA GLU A 316 -24.32 17.96 17.61
C GLU A 316 -25.74 17.79 17.08
N SER A 317 -26.39 18.89 16.69
CA SER A 317 -27.80 18.89 16.29
C SER A 317 -28.04 18.32 14.89
N ALA A 318 -27.05 18.33 13.99
CA ALA A 318 -27.18 17.73 12.67
C ALA A 318 -27.41 16.21 12.76
N GLY A 319 -28.49 15.72 12.14
CA GLY A 319 -28.89 14.30 12.11
C GLY A 319 -28.00 13.39 11.25
N SER A 320 -26.98 13.97 10.62
CA SER A 320 -26.06 13.29 9.72
C SER A 320 -25.28 12.18 10.41
N GLN A 321 -25.14 11.05 9.72
CA GLN A 321 -24.32 9.92 10.18
C GLN A 321 -22.82 10.13 9.91
N ARG A 322 -22.47 11.06 9.01
CA ARG A 322 -21.10 11.43 8.65
C ARG A 322 -20.95 12.94 8.73
N LYS A 323 -20.24 13.42 9.75
CA LYS A 323 -20.09 14.86 9.98
C LYS A 323 -18.72 15.22 10.51
N ALA A 324 -18.17 16.33 10.02
CA ALA A 324 -16.91 16.88 10.51
C ALA A 324 -17.08 18.38 10.85
N GLU A 325 -16.37 18.83 11.88
CA GLU A 325 -16.26 20.24 12.24
C GLU A 325 -14.79 20.65 12.29
N LEU A 326 -14.46 21.77 11.63
CA LEU A 326 -13.16 22.42 11.67
C LEU A 326 -13.31 23.85 12.21
N VAL A 327 -12.58 24.15 13.28
CA VAL A 327 -12.48 25.49 13.83
C VAL A 327 -11.06 26.01 13.67
N LEU A 328 -10.89 27.10 12.91
CA LEU A 328 -9.62 27.82 12.80
C LEU A 328 -9.46 28.69 14.06
N ASP A 329 -8.59 28.31 15.01
CA ASP A 329 -8.54 28.93 16.34
C ASP A 329 -8.25 30.43 16.24
N LEU A 330 -9.09 31.24 16.90
CA LEU A 330 -9.02 32.71 16.93
C LEU A 330 -9.12 33.41 15.55
N ALA A 331 -9.42 32.70 14.47
CA ALA A 331 -9.64 33.34 13.16
C ALA A 331 -10.95 34.15 13.16
N ASN A 332 -10.97 35.23 12.39
CA ASN A 332 -12.17 36.04 12.16
C ASN A 332 -13.01 35.50 10.99
N HIS A 333 -14.20 36.08 10.80
CA HIS A 333 -15.14 35.68 9.75
C HIS A 333 -14.55 35.73 8.33
N MET A 334 -13.69 36.72 8.06
CA MET A 334 -13.15 36.96 6.71
C MET A 334 -11.98 36.05 6.34
N VAL A 335 -11.55 35.13 7.22
CA VAL A 335 -10.47 34.17 6.93
C VAL A 335 -10.77 33.29 5.71
N PHE A 336 -12.06 33.06 5.41
CA PHE A 336 -12.51 32.29 4.27
C PHE A 336 -12.54 33.09 2.95
N TRP A 337 -12.42 34.42 3.00
CA TRP A 337 -12.45 35.25 1.79
C TRP A 337 -11.10 35.26 1.07
N SER A 338 -11.07 35.66 -0.21
CA SER A 338 -9.84 35.89 -0.96
C SER A 338 -8.81 36.76 -0.23
N SER A 339 -7.53 36.43 -0.39
CA SER A 339 -6.45 37.22 0.18
C SER A 339 -6.38 38.61 -0.47
N CYS A 340 -5.69 39.56 0.17
CA CYS A 340 -5.49 40.88 -0.46
C CYS A 340 -4.58 40.82 -1.70
N ALA A 341 -3.80 39.74 -1.88
CA ALA A 341 -3.02 39.56 -3.09
C ALA A 341 -3.93 39.26 -4.29
N ASP A 342 -4.99 38.48 -4.09
CA ASP A 342 -5.95 38.13 -5.14
C ASP A 342 -7.07 39.15 -5.27
N SER A 343 -7.33 39.93 -4.23
CA SER A 343 -8.32 41.02 -4.25
C SER A 343 -7.66 42.39 -3.98
N PRO A 344 -6.70 42.85 -4.81
CA PRO A 344 -5.97 44.11 -4.56
C PRO A 344 -6.90 45.33 -4.54
N SER A 345 -8.02 45.25 -5.26
CA SER A 345 -9.05 46.28 -5.28
C SER A 345 -9.61 46.62 -3.88
N MET A 346 -9.66 45.65 -2.95
CA MET A 346 -10.12 45.87 -1.56
C MET A 346 -9.18 46.78 -0.77
N VAL A 347 -7.88 46.71 -1.04
CA VAL A 347 -6.87 47.59 -0.45
C VAL A 347 -7.04 49.01 -1.01
N ASP A 348 -7.25 49.13 -2.32
CA ASP A 348 -7.38 50.41 -3.03
C ASP A 348 -8.59 51.23 -2.56
N ILE A 349 -9.70 50.56 -2.21
CA ILE A 349 -10.91 51.21 -1.68
C ILE A 349 -10.90 51.39 -0.16
N GLY A 350 -9.83 50.96 0.53
CA GLY A 350 -9.61 51.20 1.95
C GLY A 350 -10.28 50.21 2.90
N PHE A 351 -10.58 48.99 2.44
CA PHE A 351 -11.17 47.92 3.26
C PHE A 351 -10.29 46.65 3.33
N PRO A 352 -9.02 46.74 3.80
CA PRO A 352 -8.12 45.59 3.88
C PRO A 352 -8.59 44.50 4.86
N MET A 353 -9.53 44.83 5.76
CA MET A 353 -10.11 43.87 6.71
C MET A 353 -10.96 42.76 6.08
N PHE A 354 -11.38 42.90 4.82
CA PHE A 354 -12.11 41.83 4.11
C PHE A 354 -11.19 40.76 3.52
N CYS A 355 -9.89 41.05 3.37
CA CYS A 355 -8.94 40.19 2.67
C CYS A 355 -7.69 39.86 3.52
N THR A 356 -7.75 40.16 4.83
CA THR A 356 -6.72 39.81 5.82
C THR A 356 -7.35 39.24 7.08
N ASP A 357 -6.60 38.38 7.78
CA ASP A 357 -6.90 37.94 9.13
C ASP A 357 -5.77 38.39 10.09
N PRO A 358 -6.08 38.86 11.31
CA PRO A 358 -5.06 39.32 12.26
C PRO A 358 -4.28 38.18 12.94
N VAL A 359 -4.78 36.94 12.90
CA VAL A 359 -4.17 35.77 13.53
C VAL A 359 -3.62 34.81 12.48
N TRP A 360 -4.36 34.63 11.39
CA TRP A 360 -4.05 33.66 10.36
C TRP A 360 -3.32 34.26 9.17
N ASP A 361 -2.33 33.50 8.71
CA ASP A 361 -1.81 33.60 7.37
C ASP A 361 -2.90 33.11 6.41
N MET A 362 -3.35 33.97 5.48
CA MET A 362 -4.50 33.69 4.62
C MET A 362 -4.24 32.48 3.72
N ASP A 363 -3.03 32.38 3.15
CA ASP A 363 -2.65 31.26 2.27
C ASP A 363 -2.72 29.92 3.04
N ARG A 364 -2.20 29.89 4.27
CA ARG A 364 -2.30 28.71 5.15
C ARG A 364 -3.74 28.35 5.50
N ALA A 365 -4.59 29.34 5.71
CA ALA A 365 -5.99 29.09 6.00
C ALA A 365 -6.70 28.52 4.76
N HIS A 366 -6.43 29.08 3.57
CA HIS A 366 -6.98 28.62 2.30
C HIS A 366 -6.52 27.20 1.96
N ASP A 367 -5.25 26.86 2.21
CA ASP A 367 -4.75 25.48 2.04
C ASP A 367 -5.55 24.50 2.91
N LEU A 368 -5.79 24.83 4.18
CA LEU A 368 -6.60 23.99 5.07
C LEU A 368 -8.06 23.92 4.60
N ILE A 369 -8.65 25.04 4.20
CA ILE A 369 -10.03 25.08 3.69
C ILE A 369 -10.17 24.21 2.44
N ASN A 370 -9.24 24.31 1.49
CA ASN A 370 -9.19 23.48 0.30
C ASN A 370 -9.04 22.00 0.68
N HIS A 371 -8.11 21.68 1.58
CA HIS A 371 -7.91 20.32 2.06
C HIS A 371 -9.18 19.66 2.59
N PHE A 372 -9.84 20.29 3.57
CA PHE A 372 -11.00 19.70 4.20
C PHE A 372 -12.20 19.68 3.26
N THR A 373 -12.42 20.72 2.46
CA THR A 373 -13.53 20.77 1.49
C THR A 373 -13.35 19.72 0.40
N THR A 374 -12.16 19.62 -0.18
CA THR A 374 -11.84 18.66 -1.25
C THR A 374 -11.88 17.23 -0.72
N ALA A 375 -11.24 16.95 0.42
CA ALA A 375 -11.31 15.62 1.03
C ALA A 375 -12.76 15.20 1.31
N PHE A 376 -13.59 16.12 1.79
CA PHE A 376 -15.01 15.88 2.03
C PHE A 376 -15.77 15.56 0.74
N PHE A 377 -15.70 16.40 -0.29
CA PHE A 377 -16.44 16.12 -1.52
C PHE A 377 -15.90 14.92 -2.29
N GLU A 378 -14.60 14.62 -2.23
CA GLU A 378 -14.07 13.39 -2.80
C GLU A 378 -14.56 12.15 -2.05
N ALA A 379 -14.60 12.21 -0.71
CA ALA A 379 -15.11 11.12 0.11
C ALA A 379 -16.59 10.83 -0.15
N GLU A 380 -17.42 11.87 -0.25
CA GLU A 380 -18.87 11.72 -0.39
C GLU A 380 -19.34 11.51 -1.82
N LEU A 381 -18.81 12.29 -2.77
CA LEU A 381 -19.33 12.31 -4.13
C LEU A 381 -18.57 11.34 -5.04
N LYS A 382 -17.28 11.11 -4.78
CA LYS A 382 -16.44 10.18 -5.55
C LYS A 382 -16.28 8.82 -4.87
N GLY A 383 -16.61 8.70 -3.59
CA GLY A 383 -16.40 7.47 -2.81
C GLY A 383 -14.92 7.22 -2.52
N ASN A 384 -14.11 8.28 -2.45
CA ASN A 384 -12.68 8.18 -2.18
C ASN A 384 -12.43 7.82 -0.71
N ALA A 385 -12.02 6.57 -0.46
CA ALA A 385 -11.76 6.05 0.88
C ALA A 385 -10.57 6.75 1.58
N GLU A 386 -9.58 7.22 0.82
CA GLU A 386 -8.42 7.93 1.35
C GLU A 386 -8.80 9.33 1.79
N ALA A 387 -9.66 9.98 1.02
CA ALA A 387 -10.22 11.28 1.37
C ALA A 387 -11.10 11.16 2.63
N ALA A 388 -11.85 10.06 2.76
CA ALA A 388 -12.58 9.75 3.99
C ALA A 388 -11.64 9.50 5.18
N SER A 389 -10.49 8.87 4.95
CA SER A 389 -9.46 8.63 5.98
C SER A 389 -8.77 9.94 6.42
N ALA A 390 -8.53 10.88 5.49
CA ALA A 390 -7.96 12.19 5.81
C ALA A 390 -8.87 13.03 6.72
N LEU A 391 -10.18 12.73 6.75
CA LEU A 391 -11.16 13.34 7.64
C LEU A 391 -11.34 12.59 8.97
N ALA A 392 -10.67 11.45 9.16
CA ALA A 392 -10.73 10.74 10.44
C ALA A 392 -10.02 11.57 11.51
N ALA A 393 -10.64 11.74 12.67
CA ALA A 393 -10.16 12.64 13.71
C ALA A 393 -8.73 12.31 14.17
N GLU A 394 -8.36 11.03 14.16
CA GLU A 394 -7.02 10.54 14.48
C GLU A 394 -5.93 10.93 13.46
N ASN A 395 -6.31 11.25 12.23
CA ASN A 395 -5.39 11.61 11.14
C ASN A 395 -5.25 13.13 10.98
N VAL A 396 -6.03 13.92 11.72
CA VAL A 396 -6.01 15.37 11.66
C VAL A 396 -5.17 15.94 12.81
N ALA A 397 -4.00 16.49 12.46
CA ALA A 397 -3.05 17.05 13.43
C ALA A 397 -2.39 18.34 12.91
N PHE A 398 -3.19 19.37 12.60
CA PHE A 398 -2.67 20.67 12.16
C PHE A 398 -2.56 21.67 13.33
N PRO A 399 -1.44 22.42 13.44
CA PRO A 399 -1.33 23.45 14.47
C PRO A 399 -2.34 24.58 14.28
N GLY A 400 -3.05 24.93 15.35
CA GLY A 400 -3.98 26.06 15.37
C GLY A 400 -5.43 25.71 15.00
N ILE A 401 -5.76 24.46 14.71
CA ILE A 401 -7.16 24.08 14.47
C ILE A 401 -7.74 23.30 15.66
N LYS A 402 -9.07 23.33 15.81
CA LYS A 402 -9.83 22.32 16.56
C LYS A 402 -10.63 21.53 15.54
N TYR A 403 -10.66 20.21 15.70
CA TYR A 403 -11.28 19.33 14.73
C TYR A 403 -12.02 18.20 15.43
N GLU A 404 -13.21 17.89 14.95
CA GLU A 404 -14.00 16.75 15.39
C GLU A 404 -14.67 16.09 14.17
N ALA A 405 -14.75 14.75 14.18
CA ALA A 405 -15.38 14.00 13.11
C ALA A 405 -16.13 12.78 13.65
N THR A 406 -17.30 12.52 13.06
CA THR A 406 -18.17 11.38 13.33
C THR A 406 -18.42 10.65 12.01
N GLY A 407 -18.26 9.33 11.99
CA GLY A 407 -18.49 8.52 10.79
C GLY A 407 -17.34 8.49 9.79
N TYR A 408 -16.22 9.18 10.07
CA TYR A 408 -14.94 9.07 9.36
C TYR A 408 -13.97 8.32 10.28
N GLY A 409 -13.60 7.07 9.92
CA GLY A 409 -12.72 6.22 10.74
C GLY A 409 -13.12 4.73 10.87
N GLU A 410 -14.29 4.29 10.39
CA GLU A 410 -14.75 2.89 10.53
C GLU A 410 -14.56 1.99 9.29
N SER A 411 -14.02 2.51 8.18
CA SER A 411 -13.78 1.68 6.97
C SER A 411 -12.42 1.95 6.31
N ALA A 412 -11.55 0.95 6.45
CA ALA A 412 -10.41 0.59 5.60
C ALA A 412 -9.26 1.61 5.43
N GLY A 413 -8.22 1.40 6.23
CA GLY A 413 -6.86 1.86 5.99
C GLY A 413 -6.02 1.54 7.21
N ALA A 414 -5.19 0.49 7.16
CA ALA A 414 -4.20 0.26 8.21
C ALA A 414 -3.39 1.56 8.37
N GLN A 415 -3.24 2.06 9.60
CA GLN A 415 -2.26 3.11 9.86
C GLN A 415 -0.92 2.65 9.29
N ILE A 416 -0.43 3.32 8.25
CA ILE A 416 0.93 3.10 7.77
C ILE A 416 1.82 3.68 8.86
N GLN A 417 2.32 2.84 9.75
CA GLN A 417 3.27 3.27 10.76
C GLN A 417 4.56 3.71 10.05
N SER A 418 4.97 4.96 10.25
CA SER A 418 6.24 5.47 9.77
C SER A 418 7.26 5.53 10.91
N GLU A 419 8.41 4.92 10.68
CA GLU A 419 9.59 5.03 11.53
C GLU A 419 10.51 6.10 10.95
N LYS A 420 11.06 6.95 11.82
CA LYS A 420 12.10 7.92 11.45
C LYS A 420 13.25 7.85 12.43
N GLY A 421 14.46 7.96 11.92
CA GLY A 421 15.65 7.75 12.74
C GLY A 421 16.93 8.22 12.09
N TYR A 422 18.02 7.92 12.78
CA TYR A 422 19.37 8.12 12.30
C TYR A 422 20.08 6.76 12.29
N ALA A 423 20.74 6.45 11.18
CA ALA A 423 21.57 5.25 11.04
C ALA A 423 23.06 5.63 11.10
N ASP A 424 23.84 4.88 11.88
CA ASP A 424 25.29 4.96 11.90
C ASP A 424 25.87 4.31 10.63
N VAL A 425 26.29 5.12 9.67
CA VAL A 425 26.69 4.68 8.33
C VAL A 425 28.09 5.19 8.03
N ASN A 426 29.08 4.31 7.86
CA ASN A 426 30.45 4.65 7.45
C ASN A 426 31.07 5.88 8.18
N GLY A 427 30.81 6.01 9.48
CA GLY A 427 31.33 7.10 10.31
C GLY A 427 30.56 8.43 10.20
N THR A 428 29.35 8.41 9.65
CA THR A 428 28.41 9.54 9.58
C THR A 428 27.03 9.09 10.08
N HIS A 429 26.14 10.03 10.45
CA HIS A 429 24.73 9.69 10.68
C HIS A 429 23.90 10.07 9.46
N LEU A 430 23.12 9.12 8.94
CA LEU A 430 22.13 9.38 7.91
C LEU A 430 20.72 9.40 8.50
N TYR A 431 19.98 10.46 8.25
CA TYR A 431 18.56 10.55 8.55
C TYR A 431 17.76 9.71 7.56
N PHE A 432 16.85 8.88 8.04
CA PHE A 432 15.95 8.08 7.21
C PHE A 432 14.52 8.09 7.75
N GLU A 433 13.59 7.83 6.84
CA GLU A 433 12.18 7.56 7.10
C GLU A 433 11.79 6.26 6.39
N MET A 434 11.08 5.38 7.09
CA MET A 434 10.62 4.08 6.60
C MET A 434 9.13 3.92 6.91
N ALA A 435 8.37 3.37 5.98
CA ALA A 435 6.93 3.17 6.14
C ALA A 435 6.47 1.93 5.36
N GLY A 436 5.36 1.34 5.79
CA GLY A 436 4.76 0.20 5.09
C GLY A 436 5.47 -1.14 5.31
N GLU A 437 4.90 -2.17 4.71
CA GLU A 437 5.39 -3.56 4.72
C GLU A 437 5.33 -4.12 3.29
N GLY A 438 6.11 -5.16 3.00
CA GLY A 438 6.14 -5.80 1.68
C GLY A 438 7.50 -5.71 1.01
N GLU A 439 7.53 -5.73 -0.32
CA GLU A 439 8.79 -5.66 -1.07
C GLU A 439 9.51 -4.31 -0.82
N PRO A 440 10.84 -4.31 -0.57
CA PRO A 440 11.54 -3.08 -0.25
C PRO A 440 11.71 -2.14 -1.46
N VAL A 441 11.42 -0.85 -1.27
CA VAL A 441 11.68 0.24 -2.21
C VAL A 441 12.52 1.30 -1.51
N VAL A 442 13.64 1.72 -2.12
CA VAL A 442 14.48 2.79 -1.57
C VAL A 442 14.56 3.97 -2.52
N PHE A 443 14.33 5.17 -1.99
CA PHE A 443 14.35 6.42 -2.72
C PHE A 443 15.64 7.21 -2.43
N ILE A 444 16.28 7.67 -3.50
CA ILE A 444 17.49 8.50 -3.47
C ILE A 444 17.17 9.84 -4.13
N HIS A 445 17.26 10.93 -3.36
CA HIS A 445 16.87 12.26 -3.82
C HIS A 445 17.92 12.90 -4.76
N GLY A 446 17.50 13.92 -5.53
CA GLY A 446 18.36 14.69 -6.42
C GLY A 446 19.29 15.69 -5.72
N LEU A 447 20.18 16.33 -6.50
CA LEU A 447 21.07 17.37 -5.99
C LEU A 447 20.25 18.59 -5.54
N GLY A 448 20.53 19.11 -4.35
CA GLY A 448 19.81 20.25 -3.76
C GLY A 448 18.49 19.89 -3.10
N TRP A 449 18.12 18.61 -3.10
CA TRP A 449 16.95 18.08 -2.41
C TRP A 449 17.29 17.43 -1.06
N ASP A 450 16.24 16.90 -0.45
CA ASP A 450 16.26 15.99 0.70
C ASP A 450 15.08 15.00 0.56
N THR A 451 14.71 14.32 1.64
CA THR A 451 13.56 13.38 1.71
C THR A 451 12.24 13.92 1.11
N ARG A 452 12.05 15.26 1.01
CA ARG A 452 10.89 15.88 0.37
C ARG A 452 10.73 15.56 -1.12
N ASP A 453 11.81 15.21 -1.81
CA ASP A 453 11.82 14.85 -3.24
C ASP A 453 10.84 13.71 -3.58
N TRP A 454 10.55 12.86 -2.58
CA TRP A 454 9.70 11.68 -2.74
C TRP A 454 8.42 11.76 -1.90
N ASN A 455 7.96 12.95 -1.50
CA ASN A 455 6.77 13.13 -0.66
C ASN A 455 5.53 12.39 -1.19
N TYR A 456 5.26 12.52 -2.48
CA TYR A 456 4.09 11.92 -3.11
C TYR A 456 4.19 10.40 -3.24
N GLN A 457 5.39 9.88 -3.49
CA GLN A 457 5.64 8.45 -3.67
C GLN A 457 5.70 7.71 -2.34
N PHE A 458 6.29 8.33 -1.31
CA PHE A 458 6.52 7.69 -0.01
C PHE A 458 5.20 7.23 0.63
N THR A 459 4.19 8.09 0.68
CA THR A 459 2.90 7.73 1.29
C THR A 459 2.13 6.74 0.43
N GLU A 460 2.16 6.91 -0.89
CA GLU A 460 1.40 6.08 -1.82
C GLU A 460 1.94 4.65 -1.88
N LEU A 461 3.25 4.50 -2.06
CA LEU A 461 3.87 3.19 -2.20
C LEU A 461 3.92 2.42 -0.87
N ALA A 462 3.99 3.12 0.27
CA ALA A 462 3.93 2.48 1.59
C ALA A 462 2.66 1.65 1.85
N LYS A 463 1.61 1.84 1.05
CA LYS A 463 0.36 1.05 1.14
C LYS A 463 0.58 -0.44 0.83
N ASN A 464 1.56 -0.76 -0.03
CA ASN A 464 1.80 -2.12 -0.52
C ASN A 464 3.28 -2.54 -0.50
N TYR A 465 4.19 -1.62 -0.18
CA TYR A 465 5.62 -1.82 -0.20
C TYR A 465 6.24 -1.34 1.12
N GLN A 466 7.37 -1.94 1.50
CA GLN A 466 8.23 -1.36 2.54
C GLN A 466 9.05 -0.26 1.88
N VAL A 467 8.74 0.99 2.13
CA VAL A 467 9.42 2.12 1.49
C VAL A 467 10.42 2.78 2.44
N VAL A 468 11.57 3.18 1.90
CA VAL A 468 12.63 3.89 2.62
C VAL A 468 13.03 5.12 1.83
N ARG A 469 13.02 6.29 2.46
CA ARG A 469 13.67 7.50 1.94
C ARG A 469 14.69 8.00 2.96
N TYR A 470 15.78 8.59 2.50
CA TYR A 470 16.82 9.09 3.39
C TYR A 470 17.45 10.35 2.84
N ASP A 471 17.97 11.19 3.74
CA ASP A 471 18.78 12.34 3.34
C ASP A 471 20.20 11.83 3.09
N MET A 472 20.76 12.08 1.92
CA MET A 472 22.14 11.70 1.61
C MET A 472 23.13 12.45 2.50
N ARG A 473 24.33 11.91 2.71
CA ARG A 473 25.41 12.60 3.41
C ARG A 473 25.64 14.00 2.81
N GLY A 474 25.59 15.05 3.64
CA GLY A 474 25.68 16.44 3.18
C GLY A 474 24.38 17.10 2.73
N PHE A 475 23.25 16.45 2.95
CA PHE A 475 21.92 16.95 2.58
C PHE A 475 20.94 16.84 3.75
N GLY A 476 19.90 17.66 3.70
CA GLY A 476 18.80 17.65 4.67
C GLY A 476 19.25 17.62 6.13
N LYS A 477 18.79 16.60 6.86
CA LYS A 477 19.05 16.36 8.27
C LYS A 477 20.26 15.45 8.51
N SER A 478 20.88 14.91 7.46
CA SER A 478 22.05 14.05 7.57
C SER A 478 23.31 14.86 7.85
N ASP A 479 24.30 14.20 8.45
CA ASP A 479 25.58 14.84 8.75
C ASP A 479 26.30 15.31 7.48
N MET A 480 26.99 16.45 7.61
CA MET A 480 27.82 17.02 6.54
C MET A 480 29.10 16.19 6.33
N PRO A 481 29.66 16.16 5.10
CA PRO A 481 30.90 15.44 4.85
C PRO A 481 32.05 15.97 5.72
N THR A 482 32.89 15.05 6.18
CA THR A 482 34.16 15.36 6.86
C THR A 482 35.30 15.25 5.84
N ASP A 483 36.53 15.59 6.22
CA ASP A 483 37.73 15.44 5.37
C ASP A 483 38.04 13.98 4.96
N GLN A 484 37.26 12.99 5.40
CA GLN A 484 37.46 11.59 5.06
C GLN A 484 36.77 11.22 3.73
N PRO A 485 37.45 10.47 2.84
CA PRO A 485 36.85 10.00 1.60
C PRO A 485 35.65 9.06 1.86
N TYR A 486 34.61 9.15 1.03
CA TYR A 486 33.40 8.33 1.14
C TYR A 486 32.72 8.10 -0.22
N ALA A 487 31.80 7.15 -0.32
CA ALA A 487 30.99 6.96 -1.52
C ALA A 487 29.51 6.81 -1.15
N HIS A 488 28.62 7.53 -1.85
CA HIS A 488 27.17 7.46 -1.58
C HIS A 488 26.59 6.05 -1.77
N ALA A 489 27.12 5.27 -2.73
CA ALA A 489 26.71 3.88 -2.93
C ALA A 489 27.09 2.98 -1.72
N ASP A 490 28.23 3.23 -1.09
CA ASP A 490 28.67 2.48 0.11
C ASP A 490 27.84 2.88 1.33
N ASP A 491 27.43 4.14 1.40
CA ASP A 491 26.52 4.65 2.43
C ASP A 491 25.14 4.00 2.30
N LEU A 492 24.59 3.93 1.09
CA LEU A 492 23.32 3.26 0.82
C LEU A 492 23.38 1.77 1.19
N LYS A 493 24.46 1.06 0.83
CA LYS A 493 24.67 -0.34 1.21
C LYS A 493 24.53 -0.54 2.71
N VAL A 494 25.27 0.25 3.50
CA VAL A 494 25.31 0.12 4.96
C VAL A 494 23.98 0.55 5.60
N LEU A 495 23.28 1.53 5.01
CA LEU A 495 21.92 1.89 5.41
C LEU A 495 20.95 0.71 5.22
N LEU A 496 20.97 0.06 4.05
CA LEU A 496 20.12 -1.11 3.79
C LEU A 496 20.45 -2.28 4.73
N GLU A 497 21.75 -2.53 5.00
CA GLU A 497 22.18 -3.53 5.98
C GLU A 497 21.70 -3.20 7.41
N PHE A 498 21.73 -1.92 7.80
CA PHE A 498 21.23 -1.46 9.09
C PHE A 498 19.72 -1.69 9.24
N LEU A 499 18.97 -1.50 8.15
CA LEU A 499 17.51 -1.69 8.10
C LEU A 499 17.09 -3.16 7.88
N GLY A 500 18.05 -4.07 7.69
CA GLY A 500 17.77 -5.49 7.43
C GLY A 500 17.21 -5.76 6.04
N ILE A 501 17.49 -4.90 5.06
CA ILE A 501 17.02 -5.02 3.67
C ILE A 501 18.10 -5.67 2.81
N GLU A 502 17.83 -6.89 2.34
CA GLU A 502 18.77 -7.64 1.48
C GLU A 502 18.81 -7.14 0.04
N SER A 503 17.64 -6.79 -0.53
CA SER A 503 17.51 -6.25 -1.87
C SER A 503 16.25 -5.40 -2.01
N ALA A 504 16.33 -4.33 -2.81
CA ALA A 504 15.25 -3.37 -3.00
C ALA A 504 15.07 -2.96 -4.46
N HIS A 505 13.88 -2.45 -4.81
CA HIS A 505 13.73 -1.58 -5.96
C HIS A 505 14.40 -0.23 -5.64
N VAL A 506 15.33 0.22 -6.49
CA VAL A 506 16.12 1.42 -6.20
C VAL A 506 15.68 2.56 -7.13
N PHE A 507 15.14 3.60 -6.54
CA PHE A 507 14.59 4.77 -7.22
C PHE A 507 15.56 5.93 -7.04
N GLY A 508 15.96 6.56 -8.14
CA GLY A 508 16.89 7.68 -8.11
C GLY A 508 16.48 8.80 -9.05
N HIS A 509 16.48 10.02 -8.53
CA HIS A 509 16.21 11.24 -9.30
C HIS A 509 17.51 12.01 -9.49
N SER A 510 17.85 12.37 -10.73
CA SER A 510 19.01 13.21 -11.05
C SER A 510 20.31 12.63 -10.49
N PHE A 511 21.02 13.37 -9.65
CA PHE A 511 22.19 12.88 -8.90
C PHE A 511 21.91 11.60 -8.08
N GLY A 512 20.70 11.45 -7.51
CA GLY A 512 20.29 10.22 -6.86
C GLY A 512 20.19 9.04 -7.83
N GLY A 513 19.88 9.30 -9.09
CA GLY A 513 19.92 8.34 -10.19
C GLY A 513 21.34 7.92 -10.57
N GLU A 514 22.31 8.85 -10.59
CA GLU A 514 23.74 8.51 -10.74
C GLU A 514 24.19 7.56 -9.62
N ILE A 515 23.78 7.86 -8.38
CA ILE A 515 24.09 7.02 -7.22
C ILE A 515 23.44 5.64 -7.35
N ALA A 516 22.18 5.55 -7.81
CA ALA A 516 21.50 4.29 -8.07
C ALA A 516 22.23 3.43 -9.12
N ILE A 517 22.74 4.03 -10.20
CA ILE A 517 23.56 3.36 -11.22
C ILE A 517 24.85 2.83 -10.59
N ASN A 518 25.56 3.67 -9.83
CA ASN A 518 26.81 3.28 -9.16
C ASN A 518 26.57 2.16 -8.14
N PHE A 519 25.45 2.21 -7.42
CA PHE A 519 25.02 1.19 -6.48
C PHE A 519 24.74 -0.14 -7.18
N ALA A 520 24.00 -0.14 -8.29
CA ALA A 520 23.74 -1.36 -9.07
C ALA A 520 25.02 -1.98 -9.64
N LEU A 521 26.00 -1.17 -10.05
CA LEU A 521 27.29 -1.66 -10.54
C LEU A 521 28.21 -2.21 -9.45
N ALA A 522 28.12 -1.69 -8.22
CA ALA A 522 28.93 -2.11 -7.09
C ALA A 522 28.30 -3.29 -6.32
N TYR A 523 26.98 -3.28 -6.19
CA TYR A 523 26.19 -4.19 -5.36
C TYR A 523 24.98 -4.77 -6.12
N PRO A 524 25.20 -5.45 -7.27
CA PRO A 524 24.11 -5.88 -8.16
C PRO A 524 23.10 -6.82 -7.50
N LYS A 525 23.51 -7.58 -6.47
CA LYS A 525 22.62 -8.50 -5.74
C LYS A 525 21.62 -7.78 -4.81
N MET A 526 21.86 -6.51 -4.49
CA MET A 526 20.99 -5.71 -3.62
C MET A 526 19.94 -4.91 -4.42
N VAL A 527 19.89 -5.08 -5.74
CA VAL A 527 18.99 -4.33 -6.63
C VAL A 527 18.04 -5.30 -7.33
N ARG A 528 16.73 -5.08 -7.16
CA ARG A 528 15.67 -5.84 -7.85
C ARG A 528 15.33 -5.23 -9.20
N SER A 529 15.13 -3.92 -9.22
CA SER A 529 15.00 -3.11 -10.43
C SER A 529 15.44 -1.67 -10.16
N LEU A 530 15.61 -0.90 -11.23
CA LEU A 530 15.93 0.52 -11.18
C LEU A 530 14.77 1.35 -11.72
N VAL A 531 14.47 2.48 -11.05
CA VAL A 531 13.64 3.55 -11.60
C VAL A 531 14.47 4.83 -11.56
N LEU A 532 14.85 5.34 -12.73
CA LEU A 532 15.77 6.46 -12.86
C LEU A 532 15.07 7.62 -13.56
N ILE A 533 14.99 8.76 -12.88
CA ILE A 533 14.45 10.01 -13.41
C ILE A 533 15.63 10.89 -13.81
N GLU A 534 15.83 11.05 -15.11
CA GLU A 534 16.87 11.91 -15.70
C GLU A 534 18.23 11.86 -14.95
N PRO A 535 18.85 10.66 -14.82
CA PRO A 535 20.09 10.50 -14.07
C PRO A 535 21.30 11.06 -14.83
N ASP A 536 22.29 11.55 -14.09
CA ASP A 536 23.63 11.77 -14.63
C ASP A 536 24.39 10.44 -14.78
N ILE A 537 25.27 10.36 -15.78
CA ILE A 537 26.14 9.20 -15.99
C ILE A 537 27.60 9.60 -15.80
N GLN A 538 28.19 9.07 -14.74
CA GLN A 538 29.61 9.28 -14.44
C GLN A 538 30.52 8.89 -15.62
N GLY A 539 31.33 9.84 -16.09
CA GLY A 539 32.31 9.66 -17.16
C GLY A 539 31.75 9.65 -18.58
N ALA A 540 30.49 10.05 -18.77
CA ALA A 540 29.93 10.33 -20.09
C ALA A 540 30.80 11.35 -20.86
N ARG A 541 30.99 11.08 -22.15
CA ARG A 541 31.74 11.94 -23.09
C ARG A 541 30.80 12.45 -24.18
N ASP A 542 31.20 13.56 -24.79
CA ASP A 542 30.51 14.22 -25.92
C ASP A 542 29.17 14.89 -25.57
N LEU A 543 29.03 15.33 -24.32
CA LEU A 543 27.90 16.10 -23.82
C LEU A 543 27.85 17.51 -24.44
N PRO A 544 26.65 18.07 -24.70
CA PRO A 544 26.53 19.44 -25.18
C PRO A 544 27.09 20.43 -24.13
N ALA A 545 27.64 21.54 -24.62
CA ALA A 545 28.00 22.64 -23.73
C ALA A 545 26.73 23.22 -23.09
N LEU A 546 26.86 23.74 -21.86
CA LEU A 546 25.78 24.47 -21.21
C LEU A 546 25.24 25.57 -22.14
N THR A 547 23.93 25.69 -22.15
CA THR A 547 23.23 26.78 -22.81
C THR A 547 23.52 28.10 -22.10
N PRO A 548 23.39 29.25 -22.79
CA PRO A 548 23.56 30.56 -22.14
C PRO A 548 22.61 30.78 -20.95
N GLU A 549 21.44 30.13 -20.93
CA GLU A 549 20.48 30.20 -19.84
C GLU A 549 20.95 29.39 -18.62
N GLU A 550 21.45 28.16 -18.83
CA GLU A 550 22.07 27.36 -17.77
C GLU A 550 23.31 28.08 -17.19
N GLU A 551 24.19 28.62 -18.05
CA GLU A 551 25.35 29.40 -17.61
C GLU A 551 24.94 30.62 -16.78
N ALA A 552 23.89 31.33 -17.18
CA ALA A 552 23.38 32.50 -16.47
C ALA A 552 22.76 32.13 -15.11
N SER A 553 22.00 31.03 -15.05
CA SER A 553 21.42 30.52 -13.81
C SER A 553 22.53 30.11 -12.82
N PHE A 554 23.51 29.30 -13.23
CA PHE A 554 24.62 28.94 -12.35
C PHE A 554 25.44 30.16 -11.90
N ALA A 555 25.68 31.12 -12.78
CA ALA A 555 26.36 32.36 -12.38
C ALA A 555 25.57 33.16 -11.33
N ALA A 556 24.24 33.18 -11.42
CA ALA A 556 23.38 33.80 -10.42
C ALA A 556 23.40 33.04 -9.09
N VAL A 557 23.39 31.70 -9.12
CA VAL A 557 23.58 30.84 -7.93
C VAL A 557 24.89 31.17 -7.24
N PHE A 558 26.03 31.12 -7.94
CA PHE A 558 27.33 31.42 -7.33
C PHE A 558 27.39 32.85 -6.77
N THR A 559 26.79 33.82 -7.47
CA THR A 559 26.73 35.21 -7.00
C THR A 559 25.90 35.36 -5.71
N ALA A 560 24.84 34.57 -5.56
CA ALA A 560 24.02 34.55 -4.35
C ALA A 560 24.76 33.85 -3.19
N LEU A 561 25.38 32.71 -3.46
CA LEU A 561 26.18 31.96 -2.48
C LEU A 561 27.39 32.75 -1.96
N GLU A 562 28.06 33.56 -2.81
CA GLU A 562 29.12 34.50 -2.38
C GLU A 562 28.63 35.53 -1.34
N LYS A 563 27.32 35.77 -1.28
CA LYS A 563 26.67 36.69 -0.34
C LYS A 563 25.96 35.97 0.82
N GLU A 564 26.13 34.66 0.95
CA GLU A 564 25.42 33.83 1.94
C GLU A 564 23.88 33.90 1.78
N ASP A 565 23.41 34.07 0.54
CA ASP A 565 21.98 34.21 0.20
C ASP A 565 21.42 32.90 -0.40
N ASN A 566 21.09 31.94 0.46
CA ASN A 566 20.53 30.65 0.03
C ASN A 566 19.18 30.79 -0.69
N ALA A 567 18.34 31.73 -0.25
CA ALA A 567 17.04 31.98 -0.89
C ALA A 567 17.23 32.56 -2.31
N GLY A 568 18.18 33.48 -2.50
CA GLY A 568 18.56 33.99 -3.81
C GLY A 568 19.16 32.90 -4.71
N ALA A 569 19.95 31.99 -4.15
CA ALA A 569 20.49 30.84 -4.88
C ALA A 569 19.38 29.86 -5.30
N ALA A 570 18.41 29.58 -4.42
CA ALA A 570 17.25 28.75 -4.70
C ALA A 570 16.36 29.36 -5.80
N LEU A 571 16.06 30.66 -5.72
CA LEU A 571 15.32 31.39 -6.76
C LEU A 571 16.04 31.38 -8.11
N ALA A 572 17.38 31.47 -8.12
CA ALA A 572 18.16 31.37 -9.35
C ALA A 572 18.04 30.00 -10.02
N ILE A 573 17.85 28.91 -9.26
CA ILE A 573 17.53 27.61 -9.83
C ILE A 573 16.07 27.57 -10.29
N VAL A 574 15.12 27.87 -9.41
CA VAL A 574 13.68 27.70 -9.66
C VAL A 574 13.16 28.58 -10.80
N ASP A 575 13.56 29.85 -10.83
CA ASP A 575 12.99 30.81 -11.78
C ASP A 575 13.80 30.92 -13.07
N MET A 576 15.09 30.60 -13.04
CA MET A 576 16.00 30.77 -14.19
C MET A 576 16.50 29.47 -14.81
N HIS A 577 16.62 28.37 -14.07
CA HIS A 577 17.25 27.16 -14.60
C HIS A 577 16.30 26.39 -15.54
N PRO A 578 16.74 25.98 -16.74
CA PRO A 578 15.90 25.23 -17.68
C PRO A 578 15.41 23.85 -17.22
N LEU A 579 15.92 23.34 -16.09
CA LEU A 579 15.44 22.09 -15.47
C LEU A 579 14.06 22.26 -14.82
N VAL A 580 13.66 23.50 -14.52
CA VAL A 580 12.41 23.84 -13.81
C VAL A 580 11.44 24.58 -14.75
N THR A 581 11.53 24.32 -16.07
CA THR A 581 10.79 25.09 -17.09
C THR A 581 9.27 24.99 -16.95
N VAL A 582 8.76 23.81 -16.59
CA VAL A 582 7.33 23.56 -16.37
C VAL A 582 6.98 23.73 -14.90
N ALA A 583 7.78 23.15 -14.01
CA ALA A 583 7.54 23.15 -12.57
C ALA A 583 7.51 24.55 -11.97
N LYS A 584 8.24 25.53 -12.53
CA LYS A 584 8.12 26.93 -12.10
C LYS A 584 6.77 27.57 -12.40
N GLY A 585 6.00 27.01 -13.34
CA GLY A 585 4.66 27.47 -13.69
C GLY A 585 3.55 26.75 -12.92
N VAL A 586 3.89 25.74 -12.14
CA VAL A 586 2.96 24.97 -11.30
C VAL A 586 3.22 25.37 -9.85
N PRO A 587 2.31 26.12 -9.19
CA PRO A 587 2.57 26.69 -7.86
C PRO A 587 3.10 25.67 -6.84
N ASP A 588 2.46 24.50 -6.74
CA ASP A 588 2.85 23.40 -5.85
C ASP A 588 4.26 22.88 -6.11
N ALA A 589 4.58 22.58 -7.37
CA ALA A 589 5.88 22.07 -7.74
C ALA A 589 6.95 23.14 -7.51
N ARG A 590 6.68 24.39 -7.91
CA ARG A 590 7.59 25.52 -7.71
C ARG A 590 7.93 25.70 -6.24
N GLU A 591 6.94 25.68 -5.37
CA GLU A 591 7.10 26.02 -3.95
C GLU A 591 7.73 24.87 -3.16
N LEU A 592 7.40 23.61 -3.49
CA LEU A 592 8.12 22.44 -2.99
C LEU A 592 9.62 22.48 -3.36
N ILE A 593 9.94 22.70 -4.65
CA ILE A 593 11.34 22.79 -5.13
C ILE A 593 12.06 23.96 -4.46
N LEU A 594 11.41 25.13 -4.40
CA LEU A 594 11.99 26.32 -3.78
C LEU A 594 12.29 26.09 -2.30
N SER A 595 11.40 25.43 -1.56
CA SER A 595 11.62 25.11 -0.15
C SER A 595 12.83 24.18 0.06
N ALA A 596 12.95 23.13 -0.77
CA ALA A 596 14.07 22.19 -0.70
C ALA A 596 15.42 22.89 -0.95
N PHE A 597 15.50 23.69 -2.01
CA PHE A 597 16.73 24.43 -2.36
C PHE A 597 17.05 25.57 -1.40
N THR A 598 16.05 26.16 -0.74
CA THR A 598 16.27 27.21 0.26
C THR A 598 16.93 26.64 1.52
N ASP A 599 16.49 25.45 1.95
CA ASP A 599 17.04 24.77 3.13
C ASP A 599 18.35 24.03 2.84
N TYR A 600 18.64 23.77 1.56
CA TYR A 600 19.88 23.15 1.14
C TYR A 600 21.09 23.93 1.65
N GLN A 601 22.06 23.22 2.23
CA GLN A 601 23.26 23.84 2.81
C GLN A 601 24.34 24.18 1.77
N TRP A 602 24.12 23.85 0.49
CA TRP A 602 25.00 24.17 -0.64
C TRP A 602 26.44 23.68 -0.47
N PHE A 603 26.67 22.63 0.35
CA PHE A 603 28.02 22.15 0.67
C PHE A 603 28.83 21.80 -0.57
N GLN A 604 28.21 21.08 -1.50
CA GLN A 604 28.81 20.58 -2.74
C GLN A 604 29.21 21.72 -3.69
N PHE A 605 28.65 22.92 -3.52
CA PHE A 605 29.02 24.11 -4.29
C PHE A 605 30.09 24.96 -3.60
N LEU A 606 30.12 24.92 -2.26
CA LEU A 606 30.96 25.77 -1.43
C LEU A 606 32.28 25.11 -0.99
N ASN A 607 32.37 23.79 -1.03
CA ASN A 607 33.47 23.02 -0.48
C ASN A 607 34.00 21.97 -1.47
N GLU A 608 35.26 21.57 -1.28
CA GLU A 608 35.81 20.41 -1.97
C GLU A 608 35.24 19.14 -1.32
N ASP A 609 34.33 18.47 -2.02
CA ASP A 609 33.68 17.24 -1.56
C ASP A 609 34.66 16.05 -1.70
N PRO A 610 35.01 15.34 -0.61
CA PRO A 610 35.90 14.18 -0.65
C PRO A 610 35.20 12.91 -1.14
N VAL A 611 34.03 13.02 -1.78
CA VAL A 611 33.36 11.92 -2.46
C VAL A 611 34.30 11.19 -3.42
N VAL A 612 34.38 9.87 -3.25
CA VAL A 612 35.19 8.95 -4.05
C VAL A 612 34.34 8.41 -5.17
N GLN A 613 34.82 8.68 -6.36
CA GLN A 613 34.23 8.20 -7.59
C GLN A 613 34.78 6.80 -7.95
N PRO A 614 33.97 5.90 -8.54
CA PRO A 614 34.43 4.59 -9.01
C PRO A 614 35.67 4.68 -9.91
N GLU A 615 36.59 3.71 -9.79
CA GLU A 615 37.85 3.69 -10.58
C GLU A 615 37.59 3.56 -12.08
N ILE A 616 36.56 2.79 -12.46
CA ILE A 616 36.06 2.70 -13.83
C ILE A 616 34.72 3.45 -13.87
N ALA A 617 34.65 4.43 -14.76
CA ALA A 617 33.47 5.25 -14.95
C ALA A 617 32.24 4.41 -15.33
N SER A 618 31.10 4.73 -14.72
CA SER A 618 29.84 4.00 -14.95
C SER A 618 29.42 3.99 -16.41
N ALA A 619 29.69 5.06 -17.17
CA ALA A 619 29.45 5.12 -18.62
C ALA A 619 30.12 3.99 -19.43
N GLU A 620 31.23 3.42 -18.94
CA GLU A 620 31.94 2.30 -19.59
C GLU A 620 31.38 0.93 -19.17
N ARG A 621 30.52 0.89 -18.14
CA ARG A 621 30.04 -0.33 -17.48
C ARG A 621 28.52 -0.48 -17.47
N ILE A 622 27.75 0.46 -18.02
CA ILE A 622 26.27 0.43 -18.02
C ILE A 622 25.71 -0.93 -18.46
N GLY A 623 26.31 -1.56 -19.48
CA GLY A 623 25.88 -2.87 -19.99
C GLY A 623 26.05 -4.04 -19.02
N GLU A 624 26.72 -3.84 -17.87
CA GLU A 624 26.79 -4.82 -16.76
C GLU A 624 25.51 -4.84 -15.92
N ILE A 625 24.69 -3.78 -15.98
CA ILE A 625 23.41 -3.70 -15.26
C ILE A 625 22.37 -4.49 -16.05
N THR A 626 21.95 -5.63 -15.52
CA THR A 626 20.97 -6.53 -16.18
C THR A 626 19.59 -6.52 -15.54
N VAL A 627 19.41 -5.85 -14.41
CA VAL A 627 18.10 -5.74 -13.76
C VAL A 627 17.12 -4.93 -14.63
N PRO A 628 15.80 -5.20 -14.57
CA PRO A 628 14.81 -4.35 -15.23
C PRO A 628 15.01 -2.90 -14.82
N THR A 629 14.98 -1.99 -15.80
CA THR A 629 15.22 -0.56 -15.53
C THR A 629 14.16 0.29 -16.23
N LEU A 630 13.47 1.12 -15.47
CA LEU A 630 12.56 2.13 -15.99
C LEU A 630 13.26 3.49 -16.02
N LEU A 631 13.38 4.08 -17.20
CA LEU A 631 13.95 5.40 -17.45
C LEU A 631 12.80 6.39 -17.68
N VAL A 632 12.73 7.43 -16.86
CA VAL A 632 11.69 8.46 -16.93
C VAL A 632 12.33 9.78 -17.35
N VAL A 633 11.74 10.45 -18.34
CA VAL A 633 12.20 11.73 -18.87
C VAL A 633 11.04 12.63 -19.26
N GLY A 634 11.14 13.92 -18.98
CA GLY A 634 10.20 14.93 -19.42
C GLY A 634 10.44 15.36 -20.87
N ASP A 635 9.39 15.60 -21.65
CA ASP A 635 9.55 16.12 -23.02
C ASP A 635 10.04 17.58 -23.06
N SER A 636 9.89 18.31 -21.96
CA SER A 636 10.20 19.72 -21.79
C SER A 636 11.49 19.96 -20.98
N THR A 637 12.20 18.88 -20.59
CA THR A 637 13.53 18.96 -19.98
C THR A 637 14.62 19.40 -20.98
N THR A 638 15.83 19.61 -20.48
CA THR A 638 16.99 20.05 -21.26
C THR A 638 17.46 18.99 -22.25
N GLU A 639 18.12 19.44 -23.33
CA GLU A 639 18.69 18.52 -24.33
C GLU A 639 19.77 17.62 -23.73
N TYR A 640 20.49 18.11 -22.72
CA TYR A 640 21.45 17.34 -21.95
C TYR A 640 20.80 16.10 -21.31
N GLN A 641 19.70 16.28 -20.57
CA GLN A 641 19.03 15.17 -19.89
C GLN A 641 18.43 14.17 -20.87
N LYS A 642 17.89 14.64 -22.00
CA LYS A 642 17.39 13.78 -23.08
C LYS A 642 18.49 12.88 -23.65
N ILE A 643 19.69 13.43 -23.89
CA ILE A 643 20.84 12.69 -24.43
C ILE A 643 21.34 11.63 -23.44
N GLU A 644 21.44 11.96 -22.15
CA GLU A 644 21.89 11.01 -21.13
C GLU A 644 20.90 9.85 -20.96
N VAL A 645 19.59 10.14 -20.92
CA VAL A 645 18.56 9.09 -20.89
C VAL A 645 18.59 8.22 -22.16
N ASP A 646 18.75 8.81 -23.35
CA ASP A 646 18.88 8.04 -24.59
C ASP A 646 20.12 7.14 -24.59
N ARG A 647 21.23 7.62 -24.02
CA ARG A 647 22.45 6.82 -23.84
C ARG A 647 22.23 5.63 -22.91
N LEU A 648 21.44 5.79 -21.85
CA LEU A 648 21.05 4.68 -20.97
C LEU A 648 20.15 3.68 -21.69
N VAL A 649 19.19 4.13 -22.48
CA VAL A 649 18.37 3.24 -23.32
C VAL A 649 19.24 2.41 -24.28
N GLU A 650 20.26 3.02 -24.87
CA GLU A 650 21.19 2.30 -25.77
C GLU A 650 22.14 1.35 -25.02
N GLY A 651 22.53 1.69 -23.80
CA GLY A 651 23.52 0.96 -23.01
C GLY A 651 22.97 -0.14 -22.10
N LEU A 652 21.72 -0.02 -21.64
CA LEU A 652 21.07 -0.96 -20.73
C LEU A 652 20.29 -2.03 -21.50
N PRO A 653 20.55 -3.32 -21.27
CA PRO A 653 19.90 -4.41 -22.02
C PRO A 653 18.39 -4.53 -21.76
N ASN A 654 17.93 -4.15 -20.56
CA ASN A 654 16.55 -4.33 -20.08
C ASN A 654 15.92 -3.00 -19.65
N ALA A 655 16.17 -1.93 -20.42
CA ALA A 655 15.61 -0.61 -20.15
C ALA A 655 14.30 -0.35 -20.92
N GLU A 656 13.30 0.15 -20.20
CA GLU A 656 12.11 0.78 -20.76
C GLU A 656 12.20 2.29 -20.56
N LYS A 657 11.87 3.08 -21.59
CA LYS A 657 11.83 4.55 -21.52
C LYS A 657 10.39 5.04 -21.58
N VAL A 658 10.02 5.88 -20.63
CA VAL A 658 8.75 6.60 -20.61
C VAL A 658 8.99 8.10 -20.68
N VAL A 659 8.29 8.75 -21.60
CA VAL A 659 8.33 10.20 -21.78
C VAL A 659 7.08 10.82 -21.18
N PHE A 660 7.24 11.70 -20.19
CA PHE A 660 6.15 12.49 -19.63
C PHE A 660 5.93 13.74 -20.47
N ALA A 661 4.74 13.84 -21.07
CA ALA A 661 4.34 15.01 -21.83
C ALA A 661 4.14 16.22 -20.91
N ASN A 662 4.58 17.39 -21.37
CA ASN A 662 4.56 18.63 -20.60
C ASN A 662 5.22 18.49 -19.21
N SER A 663 6.32 17.75 -19.13
CA SER A 663 7.12 17.61 -17.91
C SER A 663 8.53 18.07 -18.17
N ASP A 664 9.12 18.73 -17.18
CA ASP A 664 10.56 18.98 -17.11
C ASP A 664 11.24 17.90 -16.24
N HIS A 665 12.27 18.27 -15.50
CA HIS A 665 13.10 17.38 -14.69
C HIS A 665 12.35 16.69 -13.54
N PHE A 666 11.10 17.09 -13.22
CA PHE A 666 10.37 16.63 -12.04
C PHE A 666 9.02 15.92 -12.35
N PRO A 667 8.98 14.88 -13.20
CA PRO A 667 7.73 14.19 -13.54
C PRO A 667 7.03 13.55 -12.33
N HIS A 668 7.79 13.11 -11.31
CA HIS A 668 7.27 12.52 -10.07
C HIS A 668 6.63 13.55 -9.12
N VAL A 669 6.99 14.82 -9.27
CA VAL A 669 6.41 15.97 -8.54
C VAL A 669 5.24 16.57 -9.31
N LEU A 670 5.38 16.74 -10.64
CA LEU A 670 4.37 17.35 -11.51
C LEU A 670 3.15 16.45 -11.73
N TYR A 671 3.37 15.14 -11.81
CA TYR A 671 2.34 14.16 -12.17
C TYR A 671 2.34 12.96 -11.21
N PRO A 672 2.15 13.18 -9.89
CA PRO A 672 2.38 12.15 -8.88
C PRO A 672 1.51 10.91 -9.07
N ASP A 673 0.22 11.04 -9.37
CA ASP A 673 -0.68 9.89 -9.56
C ASP A 673 -0.30 9.02 -10.76
N LYS A 674 0.07 9.69 -11.86
CA LYS A 674 0.50 9.02 -13.09
C LYS A 674 1.86 8.34 -12.90
N PHE A 675 2.78 9.01 -12.22
CA PHE A 675 4.08 8.46 -11.87
C PHE A 675 3.92 7.25 -10.93
N ASN A 676 3.11 7.38 -9.88
CA ASN A 676 2.84 6.31 -8.90
C ASN A 676 2.22 5.08 -9.58
N THR A 677 1.25 5.29 -10.47
CA THR A 677 0.66 4.19 -11.25
C THR A 677 1.70 3.51 -12.13
N LEU A 678 2.49 4.29 -12.87
CA LEU A 678 3.55 3.75 -13.74
C LEU A 678 4.55 2.89 -12.94
N VAL A 679 5.05 3.39 -11.82
CA VAL A 679 6.07 2.66 -11.05
C VAL A 679 5.50 1.45 -10.33
N ARG A 680 4.24 1.49 -9.86
CA ARG A 680 3.57 0.28 -9.34
C ARG A 680 3.40 -0.77 -10.43
N ASP A 681 2.94 -0.39 -11.61
CA ASP A 681 2.74 -1.32 -12.72
C ASP A 681 4.08 -1.93 -13.17
N PHE A 682 5.14 -1.11 -13.22
CA PHE A 682 6.50 -1.57 -13.49
C PHE A 682 6.99 -2.54 -12.41
N MET A 683 6.88 -2.20 -11.12
CA MET A 683 7.31 -3.09 -10.04
C MET A 683 6.49 -4.38 -10.00
N ALA A 684 5.18 -4.33 -10.26
CA ALA A 684 4.33 -5.51 -10.37
C ALA A 684 4.74 -6.38 -11.57
N ALA A 685 5.10 -5.78 -12.71
CA ALA A 685 5.64 -6.50 -13.86
C ALA A 685 7.01 -7.11 -13.55
N VAL A 686 7.88 -6.41 -12.82
CA VAL A 686 9.15 -6.96 -12.32
C VAL A 686 8.91 -8.11 -11.35
N GLY A 687 7.95 -7.98 -10.42
CA GLY A 687 7.54 -9.07 -9.54
C GLY A 687 7.06 -10.27 -10.33
N ALA A 688 6.17 -10.06 -11.31
CA ALA A 688 5.68 -11.10 -12.20
C ALA A 688 6.77 -11.70 -13.11
N ASP A 689 7.77 -10.92 -13.53
CA ASP A 689 8.91 -11.37 -14.34
C ASP A 689 9.98 -12.05 -13.50
N LEU A 690 10.19 -11.65 -12.24
CA LEU A 690 11.00 -12.38 -11.28
C LEU A 690 10.30 -13.68 -10.89
N GLU A 691 8.96 -13.70 -10.80
CA GLU A 691 8.13 -14.89 -10.64
C GLU A 691 8.07 -15.76 -11.91
N SER A 692 8.15 -15.18 -13.12
CA SER A 692 8.11 -15.92 -14.40
C SER A 692 9.49 -16.38 -14.88
N GLN A 693 10.55 -15.64 -14.53
CA GLN A 693 11.93 -16.12 -14.51
C GLN A 693 12.18 -17.05 -13.32
N SER A 694 11.28 -17.06 -12.34
CA SER A 694 11.22 -18.13 -11.37
C SER A 694 10.71 -19.40 -12.08
N THR A 695 11.66 -20.31 -12.28
CA THR A 695 11.54 -21.74 -11.96
C THR A 695 10.49 -22.61 -12.64
N GLN A 696 9.61 -22.11 -13.53
CA GLN A 696 8.74 -23.03 -14.29
C GLN A 696 9.55 -23.87 -15.29
N LEU A 697 9.26 -25.17 -15.32
CA LEU A 697 9.89 -26.10 -16.27
C LEU A 697 9.49 -25.76 -17.72
N ASP A 698 10.44 -25.91 -18.66
CA ASP A 698 10.18 -25.79 -20.10
C ASP A 698 8.98 -26.68 -20.52
N VAL A 699 8.11 -26.17 -21.39
CA VAL A 699 6.92 -26.88 -21.89
C VAL A 699 7.25 -28.25 -22.48
N ASP A 700 8.41 -28.40 -23.12
CA ASP A 700 8.87 -29.68 -23.67
C ASP A 700 9.26 -30.67 -22.56
N ILE A 701 9.78 -30.17 -21.43
CA ILE A 701 10.08 -30.97 -20.24
C ILE A 701 8.76 -31.37 -19.57
N VAL A 702 7.85 -30.44 -19.36
CA VAL A 702 6.51 -30.72 -18.80
C VAL A 702 5.79 -31.79 -19.61
N THR A 703 5.83 -31.69 -20.94
CA THR A 703 5.22 -32.69 -21.84
C THR A 703 5.86 -34.07 -21.70
N GLN A 704 7.18 -34.14 -21.51
CA GLN A 704 7.88 -35.41 -21.26
C GLN A 704 7.53 -36.01 -19.90
N ILE A 705 7.45 -35.19 -18.85
CA ILE A 705 7.00 -35.59 -17.52
C ILE A 705 5.58 -36.18 -17.59
N ASP A 706 4.65 -35.44 -18.22
CA ASP A 706 3.27 -35.87 -18.41
C ASP A 706 3.18 -37.23 -19.11
N THR A 707 3.89 -37.38 -20.22
CA THR A 707 3.89 -38.62 -21.02
C THR A 707 4.44 -39.79 -20.21
N MET A 708 5.56 -39.59 -19.52
CA MET A 708 6.21 -40.62 -18.72
C MET A 708 5.30 -41.12 -17.58
N ILE A 709 4.61 -40.21 -16.91
CA ILE A 709 3.70 -40.57 -15.82
C ILE A 709 2.47 -41.31 -16.36
N GLU A 710 1.86 -40.85 -17.46
CA GLU A 710 0.71 -41.53 -18.08
C GLU A 710 1.06 -42.96 -18.54
N GLU A 711 2.22 -43.15 -19.16
CA GLU A 711 2.72 -44.47 -19.55
C GLU A 711 2.97 -45.38 -18.34
N THR A 712 3.49 -44.80 -17.26
CA THR A 712 3.75 -45.53 -16.01
C THR A 712 2.45 -45.97 -15.35
N LEU A 713 1.45 -45.09 -15.22
CA LEU A 713 0.12 -45.46 -14.69
C LEU A 713 -0.54 -46.57 -15.50
N ALA A 714 -0.47 -46.48 -16.84
CA ALA A 714 -1.05 -47.49 -17.74
C ALA A 714 -0.39 -48.88 -17.60
N ARG A 715 0.92 -48.93 -17.30
CA ARG A 715 1.67 -50.19 -17.17
C ARG A 715 1.64 -50.76 -15.75
N THR A 716 1.56 -49.90 -14.73
CA THR A 716 1.65 -50.30 -13.32
C THR A 716 0.29 -50.51 -12.66
N ASP A 717 -0.83 -50.20 -13.32
CA ASP A 717 -2.18 -50.32 -12.75
C ASP A 717 -2.37 -49.49 -11.46
N VAL A 718 -1.61 -48.41 -11.31
CA VAL A 718 -1.74 -47.44 -10.21
C VAL A 718 -2.92 -46.51 -10.53
N PRO A 719 -3.94 -46.40 -9.65
CA PRO A 719 -5.12 -45.60 -9.94
C PRO A 719 -4.86 -44.10 -10.03
N GLY A 720 -3.96 -43.57 -9.19
CA GLY A 720 -3.58 -42.16 -9.22
C GLY A 720 -2.25 -41.85 -8.55
N LEU A 721 -1.64 -40.75 -9.01
CA LEU A 721 -0.31 -40.29 -8.62
C LEU A 721 -0.30 -38.75 -8.58
N ALA A 722 0.34 -38.18 -7.57
CA ALA A 722 0.66 -36.76 -7.51
C ALA A 722 2.17 -36.55 -7.47
N ILE A 723 2.64 -35.46 -8.06
CA ILE A 723 4.05 -35.10 -8.12
C ILE A 723 4.25 -33.59 -8.00
N ALA A 724 5.38 -33.18 -7.42
CA ALA A 724 5.91 -31.83 -7.56
C ALA A 724 7.43 -31.84 -7.77
N VAL A 725 7.92 -30.86 -8.53
CA VAL A 725 9.33 -30.59 -8.79
C VAL A 725 9.67 -29.26 -8.14
N VAL A 726 10.72 -29.25 -7.33
CA VAL A 726 11.33 -28.06 -6.75
C VAL A 726 12.62 -27.77 -7.51
N LYS A 727 12.81 -26.53 -7.92
CA LYS A 727 14.02 -26.08 -8.62
C LYS A 727 14.35 -24.67 -8.16
N ASP A 728 15.63 -24.44 -7.86
CA ASP A 728 16.17 -23.13 -7.50
C ASP A 728 15.39 -22.43 -6.37
N GLY A 729 14.91 -23.23 -5.39
CA GLY A 729 14.19 -22.73 -4.22
C GLY A 729 12.68 -22.61 -4.39
N GLU A 730 12.11 -22.91 -5.56
CA GLU A 730 10.67 -22.73 -5.87
C GLU A 730 10.01 -24.00 -6.40
N VAL A 731 8.67 -24.05 -6.38
CA VAL A 731 7.89 -25.17 -6.94
C VAL A 731 7.71 -24.99 -8.45
N ALA A 732 8.63 -25.58 -9.21
CA ALA A 732 8.73 -25.51 -10.65
C ALA A 732 7.58 -26.20 -11.42
N TYR A 733 6.98 -27.22 -10.80
CA TYR A 733 5.92 -28.04 -11.39
C TYR A 733 5.16 -28.78 -10.29
N ALA A 734 3.82 -28.84 -10.34
CA ALA A 734 3.02 -29.68 -9.45
C ALA A 734 1.74 -30.15 -10.15
N LYS A 735 1.45 -31.46 -10.11
CA LYS A 735 0.28 -32.02 -10.82
C LYS A 735 -0.17 -33.36 -10.23
N GLY A 736 -1.46 -33.65 -10.41
CA GLY A 736 -2.07 -34.95 -10.13
C GLY A 736 -2.54 -35.67 -11.40
N TYR A 737 -2.52 -36.99 -11.35
CA TYR A 737 -2.87 -37.90 -12.44
C TYR A 737 -3.75 -39.03 -11.93
N GLY A 738 -4.69 -39.47 -12.77
CA GLY A 738 -5.59 -40.57 -12.43
C GLY A 738 -6.68 -40.19 -11.42
N THR A 739 -7.08 -41.14 -10.58
CA THR A 739 -8.19 -41.00 -9.63
C THR A 739 -7.79 -41.34 -8.20
N THR A 740 -8.42 -40.65 -7.25
CA THR A 740 -8.31 -40.88 -5.81
C THR A 740 -8.88 -42.24 -5.38
N SER A 741 -9.81 -42.83 -6.15
CA SER A 741 -10.43 -44.13 -5.82
C SER A 741 -11.06 -44.83 -7.03
N LEU A 742 -10.83 -46.13 -7.18
CA LEU A 742 -11.51 -46.96 -8.20
C LEU A 742 -13.02 -47.14 -7.94
N ASP A 743 -13.52 -46.81 -6.75
CA ASP A 743 -14.95 -46.86 -6.40
C ASP A 743 -15.69 -45.54 -6.70
N GLY A 744 -15.16 -44.71 -7.61
CA GLY A 744 -15.78 -43.45 -8.04
C GLY A 744 -15.16 -42.19 -7.42
N GLY A 745 -13.84 -42.17 -7.21
CA GLY A 745 -13.11 -41.05 -6.65
C GLY A 745 -12.94 -39.86 -7.60
N ALA A 746 -12.70 -38.68 -7.02
CA ALA A 746 -12.32 -37.47 -7.76
C ALA A 746 -10.97 -37.64 -8.47
N PRO A 747 -10.68 -36.85 -9.52
CA PRO A 747 -9.33 -36.76 -10.10
C PRO A 747 -8.30 -36.40 -9.04
N VAL A 748 -7.11 -36.98 -9.13
CA VAL A 748 -5.99 -36.57 -8.28
C VAL A 748 -5.53 -35.17 -8.68
N THR A 749 -5.20 -34.36 -7.69
CA THR A 749 -4.59 -33.03 -7.83
C THR A 749 -3.34 -32.92 -6.95
N ASP A 750 -2.58 -31.85 -7.11
CA ASP A 750 -1.48 -31.45 -6.23
C ASP A 750 -1.92 -31.26 -4.76
N GLN A 751 -3.20 -30.96 -4.54
CA GLN A 751 -3.83 -30.78 -3.23
C GLN A 751 -4.39 -32.08 -2.62
N THR A 752 -4.38 -33.20 -3.37
CA THR A 752 -4.86 -34.49 -2.87
C THR A 752 -3.95 -35.02 -1.76
N VAL A 753 -4.54 -35.45 -0.66
CA VAL A 753 -3.81 -35.96 0.51
C VAL A 753 -3.59 -37.46 0.37
N PHE A 754 -2.35 -37.89 0.58
CA PHE A 754 -1.91 -39.28 0.61
C PHE A 754 -1.21 -39.57 1.94
N GLN A 755 -1.02 -40.85 2.25
CA GLN A 755 -0.09 -41.27 3.29
C GLN A 755 1.32 -41.37 2.69
N TRP A 756 2.31 -40.82 3.40
CA TRP A 756 3.71 -40.72 2.98
C TRP A 756 4.61 -41.76 3.64
N CYS A 757 4.02 -42.71 4.37
CA CYS A 757 4.68 -43.90 4.90
C CYS A 757 5.96 -43.51 5.68
N GLU A 758 7.05 -44.24 5.44
CA GLU A 758 8.37 -44.11 6.09
C GLU A 758 9.01 -42.72 5.94
N THR A 759 8.49 -41.83 5.06
CA THR A 759 8.93 -40.42 5.01
C THR A 759 8.76 -39.69 6.34
N SER A 760 7.89 -40.20 7.22
CA SER A 760 7.73 -39.68 8.59
C SER A 760 9.02 -39.75 9.43
N MET A 761 9.95 -40.67 9.12
CA MET A 761 11.23 -40.81 9.82
C MET A 761 12.15 -39.60 9.62
N ALA A 762 12.16 -39.02 8.42
CA ALA A 762 12.95 -37.83 8.12
C ALA A 762 12.50 -36.64 8.97
N LEU A 763 11.18 -36.41 9.06
CA LEU A 763 10.58 -35.37 9.89
C LEU A 763 10.80 -35.61 11.39
N THR A 764 10.66 -36.86 11.85
CA THR A 764 10.98 -37.23 13.23
C THR A 764 12.43 -36.94 13.56
N THR A 765 13.34 -37.23 12.62
CA THR A 765 14.77 -36.95 12.79
C THR A 765 15.03 -35.45 12.88
N MET A 766 14.37 -34.64 12.03
CA MET A 766 14.41 -33.17 12.12
C MET A 766 13.94 -32.66 13.49
N ALA A 767 12.85 -33.21 14.04
CA ALA A 767 12.36 -32.86 15.37
C ALA A 767 13.37 -33.20 16.48
N VAL A 768 14.03 -34.36 16.38
CA VAL A 768 15.09 -34.76 17.32
C VAL A 768 16.29 -33.80 17.21
N MET A 769 16.72 -33.45 16.00
CA MET A 769 17.81 -32.48 15.78
C MET A 769 17.48 -31.11 16.38
N LYS A 770 16.24 -30.62 16.20
CA LYS A 770 15.76 -29.37 16.78
C LYS A 770 15.84 -29.39 18.31
N LEU A 771 15.33 -30.45 18.94
CA LEU A 771 15.37 -30.59 20.40
C LEU A 771 16.81 -30.72 20.93
N ALA A 772 17.70 -31.32 20.13
CA ALA A 772 19.12 -31.42 20.47
C ALA A 772 19.82 -30.05 20.41
N ASP A 773 19.55 -29.26 19.37
CA ASP A 773 20.05 -27.89 19.22
C ASP A 773 19.56 -26.98 20.35
N GLU A 774 18.30 -27.15 20.78
CA GLU A 774 17.72 -26.45 21.94
C GLU A 774 18.26 -26.95 23.30
N GLY A 775 19.14 -27.96 23.32
CA GLY A 775 19.69 -28.55 24.54
C GLY A 775 18.67 -29.31 25.40
N LYS A 776 17.49 -29.63 24.84
CA LYS A 776 16.43 -30.41 25.51
C LYS A 776 16.65 -31.91 25.35
N LEU A 777 17.41 -32.31 24.33
CA LEU A 777 17.73 -33.69 24.01
C LEU A 777 19.24 -33.84 23.78
N ASP A 778 19.78 -34.99 24.15
CA ASP A 778 21.17 -35.39 23.92
C ASP A 778 21.16 -36.73 23.19
N LEU A 779 21.81 -36.78 22.02
CA LEU A 779 21.82 -37.93 21.13
C LEU A 779 22.56 -39.13 21.72
N ASP A 780 23.55 -38.90 22.58
CA ASP A 780 24.39 -39.95 23.18
C ASP A 780 23.84 -40.45 24.52
N LYS A 781 22.74 -39.84 25.00
CA LYS A 781 22.13 -40.21 26.27
C LYS A 781 21.21 -41.42 26.10
N PRO A 782 21.20 -42.36 27.06
CA PRO A 782 20.27 -43.48 27.04
C PRO A 782 18.80 -43.03 27.00
N ILE A 783 17.99 -43.66 26.15
CA ILE A 783 16.57 -43.35 25.97
C ILE A 783 15.78 -43.53 27.26
N VAL A 784 16.18 -44.49 28.10
CA VAL A 784 15.57 -44.74 29.41
C VAL A 784 15.62 -43.52 30.36
N ASP A 785 16.51 -42.56 30.11
CA ASP A 785 16.59 -41.32 30.89
C ASP A 785 15.49 -40.32 30.50
N TYR A 786 14.94 -40.43 29.28
CA TYR A 786 13.78 -39.64 28.83
C TYR A 786 12.48 -40.42 29.02
N VAL A 787 12.49 -41.71 28.71
CA VAL A 787 11.33 -42.60 28.69
C VAL A 787 11.56 -43.73 29.72
N PRO A 788 11.44 -43.48 31.03
CA PRO A 788 11.84 -44.43 32.08
C PRO A 788 10.96 -45.68 32.16
N TYR A 789 9.84 -45.70 31.43
CA TYR A 789 8.97 -46.85 31.32
C TYR A 789 9.26 -47.74 30.11
N PHE A 790 10.13 -47.29 29.20
CA PHE A 790 10.60 -48.11 28.10
C PHE A 790 11.39 -49.29 28.66
N HIS A 791 11.01 -50.48 28.22
CA HIS A 791 11.74 -51.71 28.51
C HIS A 791 11.53 -52.72 27.39
N LEU A 792 12.51 -53.60 27.22
CA LEU A 792 12.47 -54.77 26.36
C LEU A 792 12.72 -56.03 27.20
N ALA A 793 12.50 -57.21 26.62
CA ALA A 793 12.83 -58.48 27.25
C ALA A 793 14.35 -58.69 27.42
N ASP A 794 15.16 -57.89 26.74
CA ASP A 794 16.61 -57.92 26.77
C ASP A 794 17.19 -56.72 27.51
N GLU A 795 17.87 -56.95 28.64
CA GLU A 795 18.41 -55.90 29.53
C GLU A 795 19.35 -54.88 28.86
N ARG A 796 19.92 -55.21 27.70
CA ARG A 796 20.76 -54.27 26.92
C ARG A 796 19.97 -53.05 26.40
N TYR A 797 18.64 -53.05 26.45
CA TYR A 797 17.83 -51.89 26.05
C TYR A 797 18.20 -50.60 26.79
N LYS A 798 18.77 -50.72 28.00
CA LYS A 798 19.22 -49.60 28.82
C LYS A 798 20.42 -48.84 28.24
N GLU A 799 21.10 -49.44 27.27
CA GLU A 799 22.26 -48.85 26.58
C GLU A 799 21.85 -48.14 25.28
N ILE A 800 20.59 -48.27 24.83
CA ILE A 800 20.09 -47.65 23.60
C ILE A 800 20.02 -46.14 23.79
N THR A 801 20.65 -45.41 22.88
CA THR A 801 20.64 -43.95 22.80
C THR A 801 19.77 -43.46 21.64
N THR A 802 19.38 -42.18 21.68
CA THR A 802 18.60 -41.57 20.60
C THR A 802 19.35 -41.61 19.26
N GLY A 803 20.65 -41.29 19.26
CA GLY A 803 21.50 -41.32 18.07
C GLY A 803 21.62 -42.73 17.47
N GLN A 804 21.64 -43.78 18.29
CA GLN A 804 21.65 -45.16 17.80
C GLN A 804 20.34 -45.56 17.12
N ILE A 805 19.19 -45.02 17.52
CA ILE A 805 17.94 -45.24 16.80
C ILE A 805 17.96 -44.51 15.46
N LEU A 806 18.38 -43.24 15.43
CA LEU A 806 18.48 -42.47 14.18
C LEU A 806 19.41 -43.14 13.16
N ALA A 807 20.51 -43.73 13.61
CA ALA A 807 21.44 -44.46 12.78
C ALA A 807 21.00 -45.92 12.47
N GLN A 808 19.84 -46.37 12.96
CA GLN A 808 19.32 -47.75 12.81
C GLN A 808 20.28 -48.84 13.32
N VAL A 809 21.03 -48.53 14.39
CA VAL A 809 21.98 -49.45 15.04
C VAL A 809 21.57 -49.84 16.46
N ALA A 810 20.32 -49.59 16.85
CA ALA A 810 19.79 -49.93 18.18
C ALA A 810 19.56 -51.44 18.39
N GLY A 811 19.38 -52.20 17.31
CA GLY A 811 19.15 -53.65 17.35
C GLY A 811 17.73 -54.07 17.69
N ILE A 812 16.76 -53.14 17.70
CA ILE A 812 15.34 -53.46 17.84
C ILE A 812 14.86 -54.13 16.54
N PRO A 813 14.24 -55.32 16.60
CA PRO A 813 13.84 -56.06 15.40
C PRO A 813 12.60 -55.45 14.74
N ASP A 814 12.61 -55.38 13.41
CA ASP A 814 11.42 -55.03 12.61
C ASP A 814 10.84 -56.21 11.84
N SER A 815 11.62 -57.28 11.66
CA SER A 815 11.27 -58.41 10.81
C SER A 815 10.55 -59.58 11.53
N GLY A 816 9.80 -60.37 10.75
CA GLY A 816 9.23 -61.66 11.16
C GLY A 816 7.87 -61.58 11.89
N ALA A 817 7.67 -62.42 12.91
CA ALA A 817 6.42 -62.47 13.69
C ALA A 817 6.08 -61.14 14.41
N ALA A 818 7.00 -60.17 14.43
CA ALA A 818 6.75 -58.82 14.95
C ALA A 818 5.96 -57.93 13.97
N MET A 819 6.07 -58.15 12.65
CA MET A 819 5.17 -57.55 11.65
C MET A 819 3.85 -58.33 11.49
N ALA A 820 3.75 -59.57 11.98
CA ALA A 820 2.50 -60.34 11.86
C ALA A 820 1.32 -59.71 12.62
N ASP A 821 1.60 -58.82 13.59
CA ASP A 821 0.59 -58.01 14.28
C ASP A 821 0.08 -56.84 13.41
N TRP A 822 0.84 -56.43 12.38
CA TRP A 822 0.45 -55.41 11.41
C TRP A 822 -0.77 -55.86 10.57
N GLU A 823 -0.84 -57.15 10.21
CA GLU A 823 -1.96 -57.73 9.45
C GLU A 823 -3.23 -57.98 10.29
N THR A 824 -3.15 -57.95 11.64
CA THR A 824 -4.28 -58.23 12.55
C THR A 824 -4.88 -56.99 13.23
N PHE A 825 -4.39 -55.81 12.85
CA PHE A 825 -4.75 -54.46 13.27
C PHE A 825 -6.04 -54.26 14.07
N MET A 826 -5.89 -53.83 15.33
CA MET A 826 -6.90 -53.05 16.05
C MET A 826 -6.37 -51.60 16.14
N PRO A 827 -6.80 -50.70 15.24
CA PRO A 827 -6.28 -49.35 15.20
C PRO A 827 -6.51 -48.64 16.54
N GLN A 828 -5.46 -48.00 17.06
CA GLN A 828 -5.55 -47.13 18.23
C GLN A 828 -5.57 -45.68 17.77
N TYR A 829 -6.48 -44.89 18.33
CA TYR A 829 -6.71 -43.50 17.94
C TYR A 829 -6.48 -42.50 19.09
N ASP A 830 -6.59 -42.94 20.35
CA ASP A 830 -6.49 -42.04 21.50
C ASP A 830 -5.05 -41.64 21.84
N GLY A 831 -4.90 -40.50 22.51
CA GLY A 831 -3.58 -39.91 22.81
C GLY A 831 -2.69 -40.70 23.76
N ALA A 832 -3.19 -41.73 24.44
CA ALA A 832 -2.37 -42.61 25.27
C ALA A 832 -1.89 -43.86 24.52
N ALA A 833 -2.17 -43.97 23.22
CA ALA A 833 -1.83 -45.14 22.40
C ALA A 833 -0.31 -45.38 22.33
N LEU A 834 0.48 -44.34 22.07
CA LEU A 834 1.94 -44.47 21.94
C LEU A 834 2.58 -44.96 23.23
N GLU A 835 2.29 -44.31 24.36
CA GLU A 835 2.80 -44.74 25.67
C GLU A 835 2.39 -46.18 26.01
N ARG A 836 1.12 -46.54 25.77
CA ARG A 836 0.66 -47.93 26.00
C ARG A 836 1.41 -48.93 25.14
N TRP A 837 1.64 -48.60 23.87
CA TRP A 837 2.36 -49.46 22.95
C TRP A 837 3.82 -49.65 23.38
N VAL A 838 4.52 -48.57 23.73
CA VAL A 838 5.90 -48.64 24.26
C VAL A 838 5.97 -49.48 25.55
N ARG A 839 4.98 -49.34 26.45
CA ARG A 839 4.95 -50.06 27.73
C ARG A 839 4.64 -51.54 27.61
N ASN A 840 3.77 -51.93 26.69
CA ASN A 840 3.19 -53.27 26.67
C ASN A 840 3.65 -54.10 25.47
N ASP A 841 3.62 -53.51 24.28
CA ASP A 841 3.85 -54.23 23.03
C ASP A 841 5.35 -54.35 22.71
N LEU A 842 6.15 -53.32 23.03
CA LEU A 842 7.62 -53.40 22.91
C LEU A 842 8.25 -54.29 23.99
N ALA A 843 7.64 -54.35 25.18
CA ALA A 843 8.17 -55.04 26.35
C ALA A 843 8.57 -56.51 26.11
N ALA A 844 7.86 -57.19 25.21
CA ALA A 844 8.09 -58.59 24.89
C ALA A 844 9.19 -58.82 23.83
N LYS A 845 9.68 -57.77 23.16
CA LYS A 845 10.69 -57.87 22.11
C LYS A 845 12.09 -57.94 22.71
N GLY A 846 13.02 -58.64 22.06
CA GLY A 846 14.44 -58.70 22.43
C GLY A 846 15.31 -58.14 21.30
N LEU A 847 16.54 -57.71 21.62
CA LEU A 847 17.44 -57.13 20.63
C LEU A 847 18.12 -58.20 19.75
N LEU A 848 18.23 -57.92 18.45
CA LEU A 848 18.95 -58.75 17.48
C LEU A 848 20.46 -58.77 17.74
N PHE A 849 21.02 -57.62 18.13
CA PHE A 849 22.43 -57.40 18.46
C PHE A 849 22.55 -56.33 19.55
N ALA A 850 23.73 -56.14 20.15
CA ALA A 850 23.89 -55.09 21.15
C ALA A 850 23.89 -53.70 20.47
N PRO A 851 23.38 -52.63 21.11
CA PRO A 851 23.32 -51.31 20.50
C PRO A 851 24.69 -50.84 19.97
N GLY A 852 24.75 -50.49 18.69
CA GLY A 852 25.97 -50.09 17.99
C GLY A 852 26.82 -51.22 17.38
N GLU A 853 26.49 -52.50 17.62
CA GLU A 853 27.26 -53.64 17.09
C GLU A 853 26.76 -54.17 15.72
N GLY A 854 25.66 -53.64 15.21
CA GLY A 854 25.05 -54.03 13.94
C GLY A 854 24.12 -52.96 13.41
N TRP A 855 23.46 -53.24 12.29
CA TRP A 855 22.48 -52.37 11.67
C TRP A 855 21.24 -53.19 11.30
N GLU A 856 20.05 -52.65 11.62
CA GLU A 856 18.73 -53.21 11.30
C GLU A 856 17.79 -52.02 11.12
N TYR A 857 17.18 -51.92 9.94
CA TYR A 857 16.10 -50.96 9.71
C TYR A 857 14.91 -51.32 10.59
N SER A 858 14.46 -50.39 11.44
CA SER A 858 13.32 -50.62 12.32
C SER A 858 12.36 -49.44 12.46
N ASP A 859 11.14 -49.64 11.97
CA ASP A 859 9.97 -48.80 12.25
C ASP A 859 9.63 -48.80 13.74
N LEU A 860 9.72 -49.96 14.41
CA LEU A 860 9.48 -50.04 15.86
C LEU A 860 10.47 -49.16 16.65
N ALA A 861 11.73 -49.11 16.23
CA ALA A 861 12.72 -48.25 16.84
C ALA A 861 12.38 -46.77 16.62
N TYR A 862 12.02 -46.38 15.41
CA TYR A 862 11.64 -45.00 15.09
C TYR A 862 10.37 -44.55 15.80
N ALA A 863 9.36 -45.40 15.93
CA ALA A 863 8.14 -45.10 16.67
C ALA A 863 8.43 -44.74 18.15
N LEU A 864 9.46 -45.35 18.77
CA LEU A 864 9.91 -45.00 20.12
C LEU A 864 10.42 -43.55 20.24
N LEU A 865 10.97 -42.97 19.15
CA LEU A 865 11.38 -41.56 19.15
C LEU A 865 10.21 -40.61 19.36
N GLY A 866 8.99 -40.99 19.01
CA GLY A 866 7.79 -40.24 19.35
C GLY A 866 7.69 -40.00 20.87
N SER A 867 7.88 -41.04 21.69
CA SER A 867 7.88 -40.89 23.16
C SER A 867 9.07 -40.09 23.68
N VAL A 868 10.21 -40.14 22.99
CA VAL A 868 11.38 -39.31 23.35
C VAL A 868 11.08 -37.83 23.08
N ILE A 869 10.49 -37.51 21.93
CA ILE A 869 10.05 -36.15 21.59
C ILE A 869 9.00 -35.66 22.58
N GLU A 870 8.00 -36.49 22.92
CA GLU A 870 6.98 -36.14 23.92
C GLU A 870 7.60 -35.82 25.29
N ALA A 871 8.55 -36.64 25.73
CA ALA A 871 9.23 -36.45 27.01
C ALA A 871 10.12 -35.18 27.01
N ALA A 872 10.84 -34.91 25.92
CA ALA A 872 11.76 -33.78 25.82
C ALA A 872 11.07 -32.43 25.57
N SER A 873 9.97 -32.42 24.80
CA SER A 873 9.21 -31.22 24.48
C SER A 873 8.09 -30.90 25.49
N GLY A 874 7.54 -31.93 26.15
CA GLY A 874 6.34 -31.81 26.97
C GLY A 874 5.03 -31.72 26.16
N GLN A 875 5.07 -31.95 24.85
CA GLN A 875 3.91 -31.91 23.94
C GLN A 875 3.67 -33.28 23.30
N PRO A 876 2.43 -33.68 23.00
CA PRO A 876 2.16 -34.86 22.16
C PRO A 876 2.92 -34.76 20.83
N TYR A 877 3.43 -35.89 20.32
CA TYR A 877 4.27 -35.90 19.11
C TYR A 877 3.60 -35.17 17.94
N GLU A 878 2.32 -35.45 17.67
CA GLU A 878 1.62 -34.85 16.53
C GLU A 878 1.47 -33.34 16.70
N ALA A 879 1.19 -32.87 17.92
CA ALA A 879 1.06 -31.45 18.23
C ALA A 879 2.41 -30.71 18.09
N TYR A 880 3.51 -31.34 18.54
CA TYR A 880 4.85 -30.80 18.37
C TYR A 880 5.18 -30.61 16.88
N MET A 881 4.89 -31.61 16.05
CA MET A 881 5.13 -31.52 14.60
C MET A 881 4.27 -30.43 13.93
N THR A 882 3.00 -30.30 14.32
CA THR A 882 2.13 -29.24 13.81
C THR A 882 2.64 -27.85 14.18
N GLU A 883 3.01 -27.62 15.43
CA GLU A 883 3.41 -26.30 15.92
C GLU A 883 4.81 -25.89 15.45
N HIS A 884 5.76 -26.82 15.42
CA HIS A 884 7.18 -26.50 15.19
C HIS A 884 7.66 -26.75 13.77
N PHE A 885 6.89 -27.47 12.94
CA PHE A 885 7.25 -27.74 11.54
C PHE A 885 6.12 -27.38 10.58
N PHE A 886 4.92 -27.93 10.73
CA PHE A 886 3.89 -27.74 9.70
C PHE A 886 3.35 -26.31 9.64
N ALA A 887 3.00 -25.69 10.77
CA ALA A 887 2.49 -24.32 10.78
C ALA A 887 3.55 -23.29 10.32
N PRO A 888 4.80 -23.31 10.81
CA PRO A 888 5.82 -22.36 10.36
C PRO A 888 6.21 -22.52 8.89
N LEU A 889 6.16 -23.74 8.35
CA LEU A 889 6.40 -24.01 6.92
C LEU A 889 5.16 -23.83 6.05
N GLY A 890 4.01 -23.48 6.62
CA GLY A 890 2.75 -23.33 5.88
C GLY A 890 2.18 -24.64 5.32
N MET A 891 2.53 -25.79 5.89
CA MET A 891 2.06 -27.13 5.49
C MET A 891 0.66 -27.44 6.08
N ALA A 892 -0.34 -26.64 5.70
CA ALA A 892 -1.66 -26.62 6.34
C ALA A 892 -2.52 -27.88 6.10
N LYS A 893 -2.16 -28.74 5.16
CA LYS A 893 -2.85 -30.01 4.85
C LYS A 893 -2.09 -31.22 5.39
N SER A 894 -1.05 -31.00 6.18
CA SER A 894 -0.19 -32.04 6.73
C SER A 894 -0.55 -32.36 8.18
N THR A 895 -0.73 -33.64 8.50
CA THR A 895 -1.01 -34.11 9.86
C THR A 895 -0.57 -35.57 10.04
N PHE A 896 -0.28 -35.94 11.29
CA PHE A 896 -0.06 -37.32 11.69
C PHE A 896 -1.33 -38.00 12.21
N LEU A 897 -2.44 -37.27 12.35
CA LEU A 897 -3.70 -37.78 12.89
C LEU A 897 -4.71 -38.01 11.77
N LEU A 898 -5.10 -39.27 11.55
CA LEU A 898 -6.10 -39.62 10.53
C LEU A 898 -7.44 -38.89 10.77
N GLU A 899 -7.81 -38.61 12.01
CA GLU A 899 -9.07 -37.90 12.32
C GLU A 899 -9.09 -36.44 11.84
N ASP A 900 -7.92 -35.81 11.72
CA ASP A 900 -7.77 -34.42 11.28
C ASP A 900 -7.65 -34.29 9.75
N VAL A 901 -7.45 -35.40 9.04
CA VAL A 901 -7.38 -35.42 7.58
C VAL A 901 -8.76 -35.12 6.99
N ASP A 902 -8.83 -34.10 6.13
CA ASP A 902 -9.99 -33.82 5.30
C ASP A 902 -10.28 -35.02 4.37
N LYS A 903 -11.34 -35.76 4.69
CA LYS A 903 -11.74 -36.97 3.96
C LYS A 903 -12.18 -36.70 2.53
N THR A 904 -12.47 -35.46 2.17
CA THR A 904 -12.79 -35.09 0.79
C THR A 904 -11.55 -35.01 -0.10
N LEU A 905 -10.37 -34.81 0.50
CA LEU A 905 -9.08 -34.73 -0.20
C LEU A 905 -8.27 -36.02 -0.10
N LEU A 906 -8.62 -36.93 0.81
CA LEU A 906 -7.88 -38.17 1.05
C LEU A 906 -8.05 -39.19 -0.09
N ALA A 907 -6.94 -39.54 -0.75
CA ALA A 907 -6.91 -40.66 -1.69
C ALA A 907 -7.16 -41.98 -0.96
N SER A 908 -7.92 -42.90 -1.57
CA SER A 908 -8.12 -44.24 -1.02
C SER A 908 -6.93 -45.15 -1.32
N PRO A 909 -6.50 -46.01 -0.39
CA PRO A 909 -5.45 -46.98 -0.65
C PRO A 909 -5.97 -48.10 -1.56
N HIS A 910 -5.12 -48.59 -2.47
CA HIS A 910 -5.45 -49.74 -3.31
C HIS A 910 -4.42 -50.86 -3.19
N VAL A 911 -4.92 -52.09 -3.09
CA VAL A 911 -4.11 -53.31 -3.06
C VAL A 911 -4.70 -54.34 -4.03
N PRO A 912 -3.89 -55.26 -4.57
CA PRO A 912 -4.42 -56.39 -5.34
C PRO A 912 -5.35 -57.26 -4.49
N ASP A 913 -6.49 -57.66 -5.06
CA ASP A 913 -7.40 -58.63 -4.47
C ASP A 913 -6.87 -60.07 -4.60
N ALA A 914 -7.66 -61.07 -4.18
CA ALA A 914 -7.26 -62.48 -4.21
C ALA A 914 -7.02 -63.01 -5.65
N GLU A 915 -7.57 -62.32 -6.65
CA GLU A 915 -7.44 -62.60 -8.07
C GLU A 915 -6.30 -61.78 -8.73
N GLY A 916 -5.65 -60.91 -7.96
CA GLY A 916 -4.54 -60.05 -8.41
C GLY A 916 -5.00 -58.75 -9.08
N VAL A 917 -6.29 -58.40 -8.99
CA VAL A 917 -6.84 -57.16 -9.56
C VAL A 917 -6.79 -56.04 -8.52
N THR A 918 -6.34 -54.86 -8.90
CA THR A 918 -6.27 -53.70 -8.00
C THR A 918 -7.66 -53.29 -7.53
N ALA A 919 -7.85 -53.24 -6.21
CA ALA A 919 -9.12 -52.88 -5.58
C ALA A 919 -8.89 -51.93 -4.38
N VAL A 920 -9.91 -51.12 -4.07
CA VAL A 920 -9.91 -50.24 -2.89
C VAL A 920 -9.89 -51.08 -1.62
N THR A 921 -9.03 -50.75 -0.67
CA THR A 921 -9.03 -51.44 0.63
C THR A 921 -10.20 -50.95 1.51
N LYS A 922 -10.69 -51.80 2.42
CA LYS A 922 -11.80 -51.44 3.32
C LYS A 922 -11.37 -50.59 4.52
N ALA A 923 -10.07 -50.45 4.78
CA ALA A 923 -9.55 -49.79 5.97
C ALA A 923 -8.28 -49.00 5.64
N GLN A 924 -8.22 -47.77 6.13
CA GLN A 924 -7.02 -46.93 6.03
C GLN A 924 -5.90 -47.51 6.92
N PRO A 925 -4.67 -47.64 6.40
CA PRO A 925 -3.55 -48.16 7.18
C PRO A 925 -3.06 -47.08 8.17
N TYR A 926 -3.62 -47.07 9.38
CA TYR A 926 -3.33 -46.02 10.37
C TYR A 926 -3.26 -46.53 11.80
N HIS A 927 -2.06 -46.46 12.40
CA HIS A 927 -1.84 -46.81 13.82
C HIS A 927 -1.16 -45.67 14.54
N ARG A 928 -1.88 -44.91 15.39
CA ARG A 928 -1.32 -43.72 16.04
C ARG A 928 0.08 -43.91 16.67
N PRO A 929 0.41 -45.02 17.37
CA PRO A 929 1.76 -45.27 17.89
C PRO A 929 2.90 -45.20 16.86
N PHE A 930 2.62 -45.42 15.58
CA PHE A 930 3.61 -45.40 14.50
C PHE A 930 3.68 -44.03 13.81
N ALA A 931 3.11 -42.97 14.38
CA ALA A 931 3.14 -41.64 13.77
C ALA A 931 4.57 -41.16 13.43
N ALA A 932 5.53 -41.42 14.32
CA ALA A 932 6.94 -41.07 14.10
C ALA A 932 7.65 -41.93 13.04
N ALA A 933 7.06 -43.06 12.64
CA ALA A 933 7.63 -43.96 11.65
C ALA A 933 6.92 -43.84 10.29
N ASN A 934 5.58 -43.82 10.24
CA ASN A 934 4.82 -44.12 9.02
C ASN A 934 3.56 -43.26 8.72
N ASN A 935 2.94 -42.56 9.68
CA ASN A 935 1.58 -42.00 9.46
C ASN A 935 1.51 -40.54 8.97
N LEU A 936 2.51 -40.01 8.27
CA LEU A 936 2.36 -38.68 7.70
C LEU A 936 1.26 -38.68 6.62
N PHE A 937 0.21 -37.89 6.82
CA PHE A 937 -0.74 -37.55 5.76
C PHE A 937 -0.42 -36.16 5.25
N ALA A 938 -0.13 -36.02 3.97
CA ALA A 938 0.18 -34.75 3.33
C ALA A 938 -0.17 -34.76 1.84
N ASN A 939 -0.25 -33.59 1.22
CA ASN A 939 -0.31 -33.46 -0.23
C ASN A 939 1.08 -33.11 -0.80
N VAL A 940 1.26 -33.20 -2.13
CA VAL A 940 2.57 -32.91 -2.75
C VAL A 940 2.93 -31.43 -2.67
N ALA A 941 1.95 -30.53 -2.61
CA ALA A 941 2.20 -29.10 -2.45
C ALA A 941 2.85 -28.77 -1.08
N ASP A 942 2.42 -29.41 0.00
CA ASP A 942 3.03 -29.27 1.31
C ASP A 942 4.39 -29.99 1.38
N MET A 943 4.51 -31.16 0.76
CA MET A 943 5.80 -31.85 0.70
C MET A 943 6.85 -31.14 -0.15
N ALA A 944 6.43 -30.36 -1.15
CA ALA A 944 7.32 -29.47 -1.89
C ALA A 944 7.93 -28.39 -0.98
N LYS A 945 7.16 -27.87 -0.01
CA LYS A 945 7.68 -26.94 1.00
C LYS A 945 8.72 -27.60 1.91
N LEU A 946 8.48 -28.85 2.30
CA LEU A 946 9.48 -29.63 3.05
C LEU A 946 10.76 -29.86 2.22
N ALA A 947 10.62 -30.09 0.92
CA ALA A 947 11.76 -30.20 0.01
C ALA A 947 12.52 -28.88 -0.11
N GLN A 948 11.84 -27.74 -0.32
CA GLN A 948 12.45 -26.40 -0.33
C GLN A 948 13.19 -26.10 0.98
N PHE A 949 12.54 -26.32 2.11
CA PHE A 949 13.12 -26.17 3.45
C PHE A 949 14.39 -27.03 3.64
N SER A 950 14.37 -28.26 3.13
CA SER A 950 15.49 -29.19 3.26
C SER A 950 16.65 -28.81 2.34
N LEU A 951 16.37 -28.43 1.08
CA LEU A 951 17.37 -27.95 0.12
C LEU A 951 18.06 -26.68 0.62
N ASN A 952 17.29 -25.78 1.25
CA ASN A 952 17.80 -24.59 1.91
C ASN A 952 18.28 -24.85 3.36
N ARG A 953 18.54 -26.11 3.70
CA ARG A 953 19.22 -26.55 4.93
C ARG A 953 18.63 -25.97 6.21
N GLY A 954 17.31 -25.93 6.30
CA GLY A 954 16.59 -25.64 7.55
C GLY A 954 15.89 -24.29 7.59
N GLU A 955 15.75 -23.61 6.45
CA GLU A 955 15.07 -22.33 6.33
C GLU A 955 14.13 -22.28 5.13
N LEU A 956 12.95 -21.67 5.30
CA LEU A 956 12.01 -21.41 4.21
C LEU A 956 11.33 -20.06 4.47
N ASN A 957 11.25 -19.19 3.46
CA ASN A 957 10.59 -17.88 3.53
C ASN A 957 11.01 -17.03 4.75
N GLY A 958 12.31 -16.97 5.03
CA GLY A 958 12.88 -16.25 6.18
C GLY A 958 12.66 -16.91 7.55
N VAL A 959 12.00 -18.09 7.59
CA VAL A 959 11.76 -18.85 8.83
C VAL A 959 12.76 -20.00 8.93
N ARG A 960 13.71 -19.88 9.85
CA ARG A 960 14.69 -20.93 10.17
C ARG A 960 14.23 -21.78 11.35
N ILE A 961 14.08 -23.09 11.12
CA ILE A 961 13.66 -24.06 12.15
C ILE A 961 14.83 -24.93 12.62
N LEU A 962 15.79 -25.20 11.74
CA LEU A 962 16.99 -25.99 12.02
C LEU A 962 18.26 -25.25 11.61
N PRO A 963 19.37 -25.40 12.35
CA PRO A 963 20.67 -24.95 11.89
C PRO A 963 21.15 -25.81 10.71
N GLU A 964 21.94 -25.23 9.81
CA GLU A 964 22.48 -25.95 8.65
C GLU A 964 23.29 -27.19 9.04
N SER A 965 23.94 -27.16 10.21
CA SER A 965 24.73 -28.27 10.77
C SER A 965 23.88 -29.50 11.12
N ALA A 966 22.57 -29.36 11.30
CA ALA A 966 21.67 -30.49 11.46
C ALA A 966 21.65 -31.36 10.19
N PHE A 967 21.69 -30.74 9.00
CA PHE A 967 21.71 -31.45 7.72
C PHE A 967 23.04 -32.14 7.45
N ASP A 968 24.16 -31.60 7.95
CA ASP A 968 25.43 -32.33 7.92
C ASP A 968 25.35 -33.63 8.73
N THR A 969 24.64 -33.61 9.85
CA THR A 969 24.44 -34.80 10.69
C THR A 969 23.46 -35.79 10.05
N MET A 970 22.39 -35.30 9.43
CA MET A 970 21.38 -36.14 8.78
C MET A 970 21.87 -36.76 7.47
N TRP A 971 22.66 -36.03 6.67
CA TRP A 971 23.10 -36.46 5.35
C TRP A 971 24.53 -37.01 5.31
N THR A 972 25.11 -37.30 6.47
CA THR A 972 26.37 -38.06 6.58
C THR A 972 26.07 -39.53 6.81
N ALA A 973 26.70 -40.39 6.01
CA ALA A 973 26.56 -41.84 6.15
C ALA A 973 27.03 -42.34 7.52
N THR A 974 26.15 -43.08 8.19
CA THR A 974 26.39 -43.67 9.51
C THR A 974 26.74 -45.16 9.42
N THR A 975 26.51 -45.80 8.27
CA THR A 975 26.84 -47.21 8.04
C THR A 975 27.71 -47.45 6.81
N PRO A 976 28.71 -48.35 6.87
CA PRO A 976 29.61 -48.61 5.74
C PRO A 976 29.13 -49.73 4.79
N THR A 977 27.93 -50.29 4.96
CA THR A 977 27.52 -51.54 4.29
C THR A 977 26.52 -51.27 3.16
N PRO A 978 26.87 -51.57 1.89
CA PRO A 978 25.92 -51.53 0.79
C PRO A 978 24.77 -52.52 1.03
N PHE A 979 23.53 -52.10 0.75
CA PHE A 979 22.25 -52.84 0.89
C PHE A 979 22.13 -54.17 0.11
N ALA A 980 23.22 -54.71 -0.45
CA ALA A 980 23.22 -55.88 -1.34
C ALA A 980 22.69 -57.19 -0.71
N ASP A 981 22.53 -57.24 0.62
CA ASP A 981 22.06 -58.41 1.36
C ASP A 981 20.61 -58.29 1.91
N PHE A 982 19.83 -57.26 1.50
CA PHE A 982 18.43 -57.11 1.94
C PHE A 982 17.49 -58.17 1.33
N PRO A 983 16.56 -58.77 2.10
CA PRO A 983 15.72 -59.88 1.64
C PRO A 983 14.49 -59.46 0.81
N PHE A 984 14.48 -58.28 0.20
CA PHE A 984 13.56 -57.93 -0.89
C PHE A 984 14.32 -58.04 -2.22
N GLY A 985 14.27 -59.23 -2.83
CA GLY A 985 15.08 -59.65 -3.98
C GLY A 985 14.79 -58.99 -5.33
N LEU A 986 14.43 -57.71 -5.37
CA LEU A 986 14.20 -56.92 -6.59
C LEU A 986 14.57 -55.44 -6.31
N ILE A 987 15.85 -55.14 -6.12
CA ILE A 987 16.31 -53.74 -6.01
C ILE A 987 16.46 -53.21 -7.44
N HIS A 988 15.59 -52.29 -7.85
CA HIS A 988 15.76 -51.53 -9.09
C HIS A 988 16.99 -50.60 -8.93
N PRO A 989 17.85 -50.42 -9.95
CA PRO A 989 19.04 -49.57 -9.83
C PRO A 989 18.76 -48.09 -9.46
N SER A 990 17.52 -47.62 -9.54
CA SER A 990 17.06 -46.30 -9.10
C SER A 990 16.80 -46.19 -7.59
N MET A 991 16.68 -47.31 -6.88
CA MET A 991 16.69 -47.35 -5.41
C MET A 991 18.15 -47.12 -4.99
N LEU A 992 18.56 -45.86 -5.05
CA LEU A 992 19.86 -45.34 -4.65
C LEU A 992 20.00 -45.36 -3.12
N MET A 993 19.76 -46.51 -2.51
CA MET A 993 19.94 -46.76 -1.09
C MET A 993 21.32 -47.38 -0.89
N LEU A 994 22.35 -46.57 -1.14
CA LEU A 994 23.73 -47.04 -1.00
C LEU A 994 24.15 -47.05 0.47
N GLU A 995 23.70 -46.04 1.23
CA GLU A 995 24.09 -45.78 2.61
C GLU A 995 22.91 -45.20 3.43
N TRP A 996 22.97 -45.34 4.76
CA TRP A 996 22.00 -44.77 5.69
C TRP A 996 22.60 -43.56 6.41
N GLY A 997 22.00 -42.38 6.22
CA GLY A 997 22.17 -41.22 7.08
C GLY A 997 21.21 -41.28 8.28
N ASN A 998 21.28 -40.31 9.19
CA ASN A 998 20.33 -40.29 10.32
C ASN A 998 18.91 -39.94 9.80
N GLY A 999 18.07 -40.95 9.57
CA GLY A 999 16.68 -40.80 9.07
C GLY A 999 16.54 -40.51 7.58
N TRP A 1000 17.61 -40.62 6.82
CA TRP A 1000 17.65 -40.35 5.38
C TRP A 1000 18.43 -41.46 4.66
N PHE A 1001 17.94 -41.89 3.51
CA PHE A 1001 18.74 -42.67 2.59
C PHE A 1001 19.69 -41.76 1.83
N LEU A 1002 20.90 -42.25 1.54
CA LEU A 1002 21.91 -41.51 0.81
C LEU A 1002 22.27 -42.25 -0.48
N GLY A 1003 22.31 -41.49 -1.57
CA GLY A 1003 22.45 -41.99 -2.92
C GLY A 1003 23.10 -40.97 -3.86
N ASP A 1004 23.07 -41.28 -5.16
CA ASP A 1004 23.64 -40.46 -6.23
C ASP A 1004 22.74 -40.47 -7.46
N ILE A 1005 22.33 -39.30 -7.95
CA ILE A 1005 21.61 -39.17 -9.23
C ILE A 1005 22.53 -38.44 -10.21
N ALA A 1006 22.88 -39.12 -11.30
CA ALA A 1006 23.71 -38.56 -12.38
C ALA A 1006 25.06 -37.97 -11.90
N GLY A 1007 25.67 -38.49 -10.83
CA GLY A 1007 26.92 -38.00 -10.26
C GLY A 1007 26.77 -36.92 -9.20
N HIS A 1008 25.53 -36.59 -8.80
CA HIS A 1008 25.22 -35.64 -7.74
C HIS A 1008 24.70 -36.35 -6.47
N PRO A 1009 25.18 -35.98 -5.26
CA PRO A 1009 24.65 -36.52 -4.01
C PRO A 1009 23.15 -36.29 -3.88
N ALA A 1010 22.41 -37.36 -3.62
CA ALA A 1010 20.95 -37.35 -3.61
C ALA A 1010 20.37 -37.93 -2.29
N PRO A 1011 20.38 -37.17 -1.17
CA PRO A 1011 19.66 -37.56 0.03
C PRO A 1011 18.17 -37.73 -0.29
N ASN A 1012 17.58 -38.80 0.22
CA ASN A 1012 16.22 -39.18 -0.13
C ASN A 1012 15.49 -39.88 1.01
N THR A 1013 14.16 -39.87 0.90
CA THR A 1013 13.26 -40.55 1.82
C THR A 1013 12.05 -41.02 1.03
N GLY A 1014 11.46 -42.12 1.43
CA GLY A 1014 10.40 -42.78 0.67
C GLY A 1014 10.00 -44.06 1.36
N GLY A 1015 8.89 -44.62 0.93
CA GLY A 1015 8.24 -45.66 1.70
C GLY A 1015 6.95 -46.17 1.09
N GLY A 1016 6.52 -47.35 1.52
CA GLY A 1016 5.40 -48.07 0.92
C GLY A 1016 4.55 -48.80 1.95
N GLU A 1017 3.30 -48.36 2.11
CA GLU A 1017 2.39 -48.89 3.12
C GLU A 1017 1.02 -49.19 2.51
N HIS A 1018 0.62 -50.48 2.51
CA HIS A 1018 -0.76 -50.97 2.31
C HIS A 1018 -1.65 -50.14 1.38
N GLY A 1019 -1.14 -49.82 0.18
CA GLY A 1019 -1.86 -49.06 -0.84
C GLY A 1019 -1.39 -47.64 -1.06
N TYR A 1020 -0.21 -47.26 -0.57
CA TYR A 1020 0.51 -46.05 -0.95
C TYR A 1020 1.97 -46.35 -1.28
N LEU A 1021 2.57 -45.53 -2.15
CA LEU A 1021 4.00 -45.52 -2.40
C LEU A 1021 4.45 -44.06 -2.58
N ALA A 1022 5.36 -43.61 -1.73
CA ALA A 1022 5.85 -42.24 -1.69
C ALA A 1022 7.38 -42.19 -1.87
N GLN A 1023 7.86 -41.11 -2.49
CA GLN A 1023 9.27 -40.83 -2.65
C GLN A 1023 9.54 -39.31 -2.66
N MET A 1024 10.61 -38.90 -2.00
CA MET A 1024 11.23 -37.59 -2.11
C MET A 1024 12.73 -37.74 -2.36
N PHE A 1025 13.22 -37.17 -3.46
CA PHE A 1025 14.65 -37.02 -3.75
C PHE A 1025 15.03 -35.55 -3.73
N LEU A 1026 16.18 -35.24 -3.13
CA LEU A 1026 16.77 -33.90 -3.09
C LEU A 1026 18.18 -33.98 -3.68
N VAL A 1027 18.58 -33.00 -4.47
CA VAL A 1027 19.92 -32.84 -5.06
C VAL A 1027 20.44 -31.47 -4.64
N PRO A 1028 21.04 -31.36 -3.43
CA PRO A 1028 21.31 -30.07 -2.80
C PRO A 1028 22.30 -29.18 -3.55
N ASP A 1029 23.30 -29.76 -4.21
CA ASP A 1029 24.31 -29.02 -4.96
C ASP A 1029 23.79 -28.44 -6.28
N ALA A 1030 22.67 -28.98 -6.78
CA ALA A 1030 21.94 -28.45 -7.93
C ALA A 1030 20.66 -27.68 -7.53
N ASN A 1031 20.36 -27.56 -6.24
CA ASN A 1031 19.11 -26.98 -5.71
C ASN A 1031 17.84 -27.53 -6.38
N LEU A 1032 17.81 -28.85 -6.59
CA LEU A 1032 16.72 -29.58 -7.25
C LEU A 1032 16.08 -30.59 -6.30
N GLY A 1033 14.77 -30.79 -6.41
CA GLY A 1033 14.07 -31.82 -5.66
C GLY A 1033 12.83 -32.32 -6.40
N VAL A 1034 12.45 -33.58 -6.17
CA VAL A 1034 11.20 -34.15 -6.69
C VAL A 1034 10.50 -34.92 -5.59
N VAL A 1035 9.22 -34.64 -5.39
CA VAL A 1035 8.32 -35.34 -4.47
C VAL A 1035 7.21 -36.03 -5.26
N ALA A 1036 7.00 -37.31 -5.05
CA ALA A 1036 6.02 -38.12 -5.77
C ALA A 1036 5.31 -39.09 -4.83
N VAL A 1037 3.99 -39.25 -4.99
CA VAL A 1037 3.21 -40.20 -4.21
C VAL A 1037 2.05 -40.77 -5.02
N GLY A 1038 1.79 -42.07 -4.89
CA GLY A 1038 0.65 -42.73 -5.51
C GLY A 1038 -0.15 -43.59 -4.54
N ASN A 1039 -1.38 -43.92 -4.92
CA ASN A 1039 -2.35 -44.64 -4.09
C ASN A 1039 -2.44 -46.15 -4.40
N ARG A 1040 -1.29 -46.76 -4.71
CA ARG A 1040 -1.11 -48.22 -4.81
C ARG A 1040 0.32 -48.60 -4.53
N LEU A 1041 0.52 -49.68 -3.77
CA LEU A 1041 1.82 -50.33 -3.65
C LEU A 1041 1.98 -51.32 -4.82
N ALA A 1042 2.86 -51.02 -5.77
CA ALA A 1042 3.22 -51.94 -6.85
C ALA A 1042 4.46 -52.75 -6.42
N THR A 1043 4.31 -54.05 -6.17
CA THR A 1043 5.40 -54.91 -5.65
C THR A 1043 6.49 -55.21 -6.68
N ASP A 1044 6.22 -54.94 -7.95
CA ASP A 1044 7.06 -55.35 -9.08
C ASP A 1044 7.84 -54.17 -9.67
N GLU A 1045 7.52 -52.93 -9.27
CA GLU A 1045 8.09 -51.69 -9.79
C GLU A 1045 7.93 -50.52 -8.80
N TYR A 1046 9.03 -49.83 -8.47
CA TYR A 1046 9.04 -48.69 -7.56
C TYR A 1046 8.77 -47.37 -8.31
N TYR A 1047 7.60 -47.31 -8.94
CA TYR A 1047 7.27 -46.28 -9.93
C TYR A 1047 7.48 -44.84 -9.44
N ALA A 1048 7.16 -44.54 -8.17
CA ALA A 1048 7.32 -43.19 -7.62
C ALA A 1048 8.80 -42.77 -7.57
N ALA A 1049 9.69 -43.71 -7.23
CA ALA A 1049 11.13 -43.48 -7.22
C ALA A 1049 11.72 -43.45 -8.63
N ASP A 1050 11.27 -44.31 -9.52
CA ASP A 1050 11.70 -44.34 -10.93
C ASP A 1050 11.35 -43.02 -11.62
N ILE A 1051 10.10 -42.57 -11.52
CA ILE A 1051 9.64 -41.29 -12.08
C ILE A 1051 10.47 -40.14 -11.51
N ALA A 1052 10.64 -40.08 -10.19
CA ALA A 1052 11.36 -38.96 -9.56
C ALA A 1052 12.84 -38.92 -9.98
N ALA A 1053 13.51 -40.08 -10.03
CA ALA A 1053 14.90 -40.18 -10.46
C ALA A 1053 15.09 -39.85 -11.94
N ASP A 1054 14.19 -40.31 -12.82
CA ASP A 1054 14.24 -40.02 -14.25
C ASP A 1054 14.03 -38.52 -14.54
N ILE A 1055 13.13 -37.86 -13.81
CA ILE A 1055 12.93 -36.40 -13.90
C ILE A 1055 14.19 -35.66 -13.47
N LEU A 1056 14.78 -36.02 -12.32
CA LEU A 1056 16.01 -35.41 -11.85
C LEU A 1056 17.16 -35.63 -12.84
N GLY A 1057 17.33 -36.84 -13.37
CA GLY A 1057 18.31 -37.12 -14.42
C GLY A 1057 18.13 -36.26 -15.67
N MET A 1058 16.89 -36.12 -16.15
CA MET A 1058 16.55 -35.26 -17.29
C MET A 1058 16.88 -33.78 -17.04
N LEU A 1059 16.66 -33.30 -15.81
CA LEU A 1059 16.93 -31.91 -15.43
C LEU A 1059 18.42 -31.63 -15.19
N LEU A 1060 19.20 -32.64 -14.78
CA LEU A 1060 20.65 -32.54 -14.55
C LEU A 1060 21.48 -32.69 -15.83
N GLU A 1061 20.96 -33.33 -16.88
CA GLU A 1061 21.64 -33.48 -18.18
C GLU A 1061 21.59 -32.22 -19.08
N LYS A 1062 20.77 -31.22 -18.73
CA LYS A 1062 20.59 -29.96 -19.47
C LYS A 1062 21.33 -28.82 -18.78
#